data_AF-A0A6S6SH97-F1
#
_entry.id   AF-A0A6S6SH97-F1
#
_cell.length_a   1.000
_cell.length_b   1.000
_cell.length_c   1.000
_cell.angle_alpha   90.00
_cell.angle_beta   90.00
_cell.angle_gamma   90.00
#
_symmetry.space_group_name_H-M   'P 1'
#
loop_
_entity.id
_entity.type
_entity.pdbx_description
1 polymer ?
#
loop_
_entity_poly.entity_id
_entity_poly.type
_entity_poly.pdbx_seq_one_letter_code
_entity_poly.pdbx_strand_id
1 'polypeptide(L)'
;MSSYEEVKEFVFNRLTKKYKVNGQLAEDDISYELENVQKILLSDNKKLVFDDIDIDLSKNDFERMKRELETSFDVKMEEGLLIQGEEQQDRDNSWWTGVVKQDIENYYWYRYKKYLKKSLPTDVVRTIDIDTDIIMNNIENPRIDNFNRYGMVVGHVQSGKTANYSSLICKAADAGYKFIVVIAGGINNLRNQTQERINESFVGRDKGNPIGVGIGDSSLNKLPISLTTKEKDFDINDANRNSQGTNFETNTTPILLVIKKNTRTLDNVIKWLEEVYNNKISNHAMLMVDDESDYASINTKDEEDPTAINKKLRKLLSLFHKSVYVAYTATPYANIFIDHEAGHDNLGRDLFPKDFIYALNAPDNYFGARKIFLGGDRKYLVTIDDYLDDIPSKHKKDFELPSIPQSLYDAMRVFVINIAIRSLRGQEKSHNSMLIHATRFTDVHRKFALHVEEYINSIVVDINSYGRLENSITFSCLIQELKNTFELRYINLEFSWDEVLERICSTIETVVVREVHQKTSVPLEYRKDRVTNAIVIGGTSLSRGYTLEGLSVSYFLRNTVFYDTLMQMGRWFGYRVGYEDICRVYMPESMIDNFGRIIEATEDLVKDFKLMSEANKTPNDFGLAVKQHPDSVLQVTARNKQKNVQEFIFNMKLDGQAKETSWLSSSIDDRKNNLLVVETIVKKLQDNYQVEYVGNNLLWRSVDRQNIIEFLNNFKVYQTDALGISARMPIAFVEKYAKTRNIVWDVALYSGKGESYIINDITLNKEVRQATLKNNDYIEIKNRQVSTGNSESIALDSITRKNLGSNRKVIRKNIKNPLLQLHILETNEDSTLVAFGISFPGDILSNDETINMKINTVYYKSLLEDLEVLSDD
;
A
#
# COMPACT_ATOMS: atom_id res chain seq x y z
N MET A 1 34.55 -18.40 4.73
CA MET A 1 33.33 -17.70 5.19
C MET A 1 33.77 -16.83 6.38
N SER A 2 33.12 -15.72 6.72
CA SER A 2 33.58 -14.97 7.93
C SER A 2 33.20 -15.74 9.19
N SER A 3 33.93 -15.53 10.29
CA SER A 3 33.62 -16.13 11.60
C SER A 3 32.16 -15.88 12.01
N TYR A 4 31.65 -14.68 11.73
CA TYR A 4 30.25 -14.31 11.93
C TYR A 4 29.27 -15.18 11.12
N GLU A 5 29.52 -15.37 9.82
CA GLU A 5 28.62 -16.12 8.94
C GLU A 5 28.57 -17.61 9.28
N GLU A 6 29.71 -18.21 9.67
CA GLU A 6 29.75 -19.62 10.08
C GLU A 6 28.96 -19.89 11.36
N VAL A 7 29.15 -19.03 12.37
CA VAL A 7 28.41 -19.12 13.63
C VAL A 7 26.91 -18.89 13.38
N LYS A 8 26.55 -17.90 12.56
CA LYS A 8 25.16 -17.64 12.18
C LYS A 8 24.53 -18.82 11.44
N GLU A 9 25.23 -19.39 10.47
CA GLU A 9 24.74 -20.55 9.70
C GLU A 9 24.56 -21.78 10.61
N PHE A 10 25.47 -21.99 11.56
CA PHE A 10 25.34 -23.04 12.56
C PHE A 10 24.08 -22.88 13.41
N VAL A 11 23.84 -21.68 13.96
CA VAL A 11 22.65 -21.36 14.77
C VAL A 11 21.38 -21.52 13.92
N PHE A 12 21.38 -20.96 12.71
CA PHE A 12 20.28 -21.04 11.76
C PHE A 12 19.89 -22.50 11.45
N ASN A 13 20.86 -23.38 11.25
CA ASN A 13 20.63 -24.79 10.97
C ASN A 13 20.01 -25.54 12.17
N ARG A 14 20.40 -25.20 13.40
CA ARG A 14 19.79 -25.78 14.62
C ARG A 14 18.35 -25.29 14.81
N LEU A 15 18.11 -23.99 14.67
CA LEU A 15 16.77 -23.41 14.72
C LEU A 15 15.87 -24.00 13.63
N THR A 16 16.37 -24.19 12.41
CA THR A 16 15.63 -24.84 11.32
C THR A 16 15.23 -26.29 11.68
N LYS A 17 16.13 -27.05 12.31
CA LYS A 17 15.81 -28.42 12.77
C LYS A 17 14.75 -28.40 13.86
N LYS A 18 14.87 -27.49 14.85
CA LYS A 18 13.90 -27.34 15.94
C LYS A 18 12.52 -26.95 15.42
N TYR A 19 12.47 -25.97 14.51
CA TYR A 19 11.24 -25.55 13.82
C TYR A 19 10.59 -26.71 13.06
N LYS A 20 11.36 -27.54 12.33
CA LYS A 20 10.83 -28.71 11.62
C LYS A 20 10.16 -29.73 12.53
N VAL A 21 10.61 -29.86 13.78
CA VAL A 21 10.04 -30.80 14.76
C VAL A 21 8.78 -30.20 15.42
N ASN A 22 8.84 -28.93 15.81
CA ASN A 22 7.81 -28.31 16.64
C ASN A 22 6.74 -27.56 15.84
N GLY A 23 6.95 -27.31 14.55
CA GLY A 23 6.07 -26.51 13.69
C GLY A 23 6.12 -25.00 13.94
N GLN A 24 6.70 -24.56 15.05
CA GLN A 24 6.99 -23.16 15.42
C GLN A 24 8.21 -23.11 16.35
N LEU A 25 8.84 -21.94 16.45
CA LEU A 25 9.85 -21.65 17.47
C LEU A 25 9.20 -20.91 18.64
N ALA A 26 9.67 -21.15 19.86
CA ALA A 26 9.29 -20.34 21.02
C ALA A 26 10.04 -19.00 20.98
N GLU A 27 9.48 -17.97 21.63
CA GLU A 27 10.01 -16.59 21.66
C GLU A 27 11.48 -16.54 22.10
N ASP A 28 11.86 -17.39 23.05
CA ASP A 28 13.23 -17.45 23.59
C ASP A 28 14.17 -18.39 22.82
N ASP A 29 13.71 -19.11 21.80
CA ASP A 29 14.52 -20.16 21.15
C ASP A 29 15.77 -19.61 20.47
N ILE A 30 15.67 -18.43 19.85
CA ILE A 30 16.80 -17.77 19.19
C ILE A 30 17.81 -17.31 20.24
N SER A 31 17.35 -16.64 21.29
CA SER A 31 18.20 -16.20 22.41
C SER A 31 18.90 -17.39 23.06
N TYR A 32 18.17 -18.48 23.31
CA TYR A 32 18.69 -19.70 23.92
C TYR A 32 19.77 -20.38 23.06
N GLU A 33 19.55 -20.50 21.74
CA GLU A 33 20.57 -21.08 20.85
C GLU A 33 21.81 -20.19 20.73
N LEU A 34 21.65 -18.87 20.71
CA LEU A 34 22.78 -17.93 20.71
C LEU A 34 23.59 -18.01 22.01
N GLU A 35 22.93 -18.06 23.17
CA GLU A 35 23.59 -18.27 24.46
C GLU A 35 24.33 -19.62 24.53
N ASN A 36 23.75 -20.68 23.97
CA ASN A 36 24.40 -21.98 23.89
C ASN A 36 25.65 -21.93 23.02
N VAL A 37 25.59 -21.22 21.89
CA VAL A 37 26.72 -21.08 20.98
C VAL A 37 27.82 -20.21 21.58
N GLN A 38 27.46 -19.14 22.31
CA GLN A 38 28.43 -18.39 23.13
C GLN A 38 29.15 -19.29 24.14
N LYS A 39 28.41 -20.17 24.84
CA LYS A 39 29.01 -21.15 25.77
C LYS A 39 29.94 -22.13 25.05
N ILE A 40 29.58 -22.59 23.84
CA ILE A 40 30.44 -23.47 23.03
C ILE A 40 31.73 -22.76 22.64
N LEU A 41 31.64 -21.50 22.19
CA LEU A 41 32.79 -20.70 21.77
C LEU A 41 33.76 -20.37 22.92
N LEU A 42 33.25 -20.30 24.16
CA LEU A 42 34.04 -20.13 25.38
C LEU A 42 34.60 -21.45 25.95
N SER A 43 34.26 -22.60 25.36
CA SER A 43 34.64 -23.93 25.85
C SER A 43 35.71 -24.60 24.98
N ASP A 44 36.39 -25.60 25.52
CA ASP A 44 37.33 -26.45 24.78
C ASP A 44 36.67 -27.19 23.60
N ASN A 45 35.34 -27.28 23.58
CA ASN A 45 34.57 -27.90 22.50
C ASN A 45 34.47 -27.03 21.23
N LYS A 46 34.95 -25.77 21.25
CA LYS A 46 34.97 -24.89 20.07
C LYS A 46 35.55 -25.60 18.84
N LYS A 47 36.66 -26.32 19.02
CA LYS A 47 37.38 -27.04 17.95
C LYS A 47 36.68 -28.28 17.40
N LEU A 48 35.70 -28.82 18.13
CA LEU A 48 34.89 -29.96 17.68
C LEU A 48 33.71 -29.51 16.79
N VAL A 49 33.33 -28.23 16.90
CA VAL A 49 32.14 -27.67 16.24
C VAL A 49 32.51 -26.74 15.08
N PHE A 50 33.61 -26.00 15.21
CA PHE A 50 34.10 -25.06 14.21
C PHE A 50 35.56 -25.43 13.85
N ASP A 51 35.83 -25.64 12.55
CA ASP A 51 37.11 -26.16 12.01
C ASP A 51 38.28 -25.18 12.23
N ASP A 52 38.96 -25.21 13.39
CA ASP A 52 40.20 -24.45 13.72
C ASP A 52 40.26 -22.96 13.29
N ILE A 53 39.11 -22.31 13.11
CA ILE A 53 39.00 -20.90 12.77
C ILE A 53 39.03 -20.07 14.06
N ASP A 54 39.82 -18.99 14.05
CA ASP A 54 39.86 -18.04 15.15
C ASP A 54 38.59 -17.19 15.15
N ILE A 55 37.54 -17.70 15.79
CA ILE A 55 36.27 -17.01 15.97
C ILE A 55 36.41 -16.02 17.13
N ASP A 56 36.54 -14.74 16.78
CA ASP A 56 36.38 -13.59 17.68
C ASP A 56 35.10 -12.84 17.29
N LEU A 57 34.13 -12.81 18.20
CA LEU A 57 32.82 -12.17 18.00
C LEU A 57 32.48 -11.32 19.23
N SER A 58 32.18 -10.06 18.99
CA SER A 58 31.80 -9.12 20.04
C SER A 58 30.36 -9.37 20.52
N LYS A 59 30.00 -8.78 21.67
CA LYS A 59 28.60 -8.78 22.12
C LYS A 59 27.66 -8.15 21.08
N ASN A 60 28.11 -7.11 20.38
CA ASN A 60 27.35 -6.45 19.32
C ASN A 60 27.11 -7.39 18.12
N ASP A 61 28.05 -8.28 17.81
CA ASP A 61 27.87 -9.29 16.76
C ASP A 61 26.77 -10.28 17.12
N PHE A 62 26.69 -10.74 18.37
CA PHE A 62 25.60 -11.61 18.80
C PHE A 62 24.24 -10.92 18.82
N GLU A 63 24.17 -9.65 19.25
CA GLU A 63 22.94 -8.85 19.15
C GLU A 63 22.51 -8.64 17.69
N ARG A 64 23.46 -8.39 16.79
CA ARG A 64 23.20 -8.32 15.35
C ARG A 64 22.70 -9.65 14.81
N MET A 65 23.34 -10.75 15.17
CA MET A 65 22.96 -12.10 14.74
C MET A 65 21.56 -12.47 15.22
N LYS A 66 21.22 -12.10 16.46
CA LYS A 66 19.87 -12.22 17.01
C LYS A 66 18.85 -11.52 16.12
N ARG A 67 19.06 -10.24 15.80
CA ARG A 67 18.16 -9.47 14.91
C ARG A 67 18.03 -10.10 13.51
N GLU A 68 19.13 -10.58 12.93
CA GLU A 68 19.13 -11.25 11.62
C GLU A 68 18.35 -12.58 11.65
N LEU A 69 18.49 -13.36 12.72
CA LEU A 69 17.78 -14.63 12.93
C LEU A 69 16.30 -14.42 13.25
N GLU A 70 15.95 -13.42 14.07
CA GLU A 70 14.56 -13.01 14.33
C GLU A 70 13.87 -12.63 13.02
N THR A 71 14.55 -11.89 12.14
CA THR A 71 14.01 -11.56 10.80
C THR A 71 13.82 -12.80 9.91
N SER A 72 14.48 -13.92 10.22
CA SER A 72 14.40 -15.16 9.45
C SER A 72 13.37 -16.16 9.99
N PHE A 73 13.08 -16.10 11.29
CA PHE A 73 12.29 -17.11 12.00
C PHE A 73 11.10 -16.56 12.78
N ASP A 74 11.16 -15.32 13.29
CA ASP A 74 10.09 -14.70 14.08
C ASP A 74 9.27 -13.71 13.22
N VAL A 75 9.03 -14.09 11.96
CA VAL A 75 8.19 -13.33 11.05
C VAL A 75 6.88 -14.07 10.88
N LYS A 76 5.82 -13.54 11.51
CA LYS A 76 4.47 -14.06 11.37
C LYS A 76 3.78 -13.40 10.17
N MET A 77 2.96 -14.19 9.50
CA MET A 77 2.08 -13.76 8.43
C MET A 77 0.78 -14.53 8.58
N GLU A 78 -0.29 -13.83 8.95
CA GLU A 78 -1.63 -14.42 9.03
C GLU A 78 -2.16 -14.78 7.64
N GLU A 79 -3.05 -15.77 7.58
CA GLU A 79 -3.73 -16.17 6.35
C GLU A 79 -4.60 -15.03 5.80
N GLY A 80 -4.73 -14.96 4.49
CA GLY A 80 -5.57 -13.95 3.85
C GLY A 80 -7.08 -14.14 4.07
N LEU A 81 -7.84 -13.10 3.76
CA LEU A 81 -9.30 -13.08 3.89
C LEU A 81 -9.98 -13.43 2.56
N LEU A 82 -10.97 -14.31 2.59
CA LEU A 82 -11.73 -14.72 1.41
C LEU A 82 -13.16 -14.17 1.44
N ILE A 83 -13.58 -13.52 0.35
CA ILE A 83 -14.97 -13.24 0.02
C ILE A 83 -15.34 -14.10 -1.19
N GLN A 84 -16.38 -14.92 -1.05
CA GLN A 84 -16.83 -15.83 -2.11
C GLN A 84 -18.08 -15.27 -2.80
N GLY A 85 -18.13 -15.41 -4.12
CA GLY A 85 -19.34 -15.21 -4.92
C GLY A 85 -20.40 -16.25 -4.60
N GLU A 86 -21.65 -15.96 -4.96
CA GLU A 86 -22.81 -16.82 -4.71
C GLU A 86 -22.59 -18.24 -5.27
N GLU A 87 -22.18 -18.35 -6.53
CA GLU A 87 -21.86 -19.66 -7.15
C GLU A 87 -20.75 -20.42 -6.40
N GLN A 88 -19.78 -19.71 -5.81
CA GLN A 88 -18.66 -20.32 -5.10
C GLN A 88 -19.09 -20.81 -3.73
N GLN A 89 -19.98 -20.09 -3.04
CA GLN A 89 -20.51 -20.51 -1.74
C GLN A 89 -21.25 -21.85 -1.84
N ASP A 90 -21.93 -22.10 -2.97
CA ASP A 90 -22.68 -23.34 -3.22
C ASP A 90 -21.84 -24.48 -3.80
N ARG A 91 -20.61 -24.20 -4.27
CA ARG A 91 -19.74 -25.19 -4.92
C ARG A 91 -18.90 -25.95 -3.90
N ASP A 92 -18.59 -27.21 -4.24
CA ASP A 92 -17.49 -27.92 -3.58
C ASP A 92 -16.14 -27.25 -3.88
N ASN A 93 -15.66 -26.46 -2.92
CA ASN A 93 -14.36 -25.81 -2.97
C ASN A 93 -13.24 -26.66 -2.36
N SER A 94 -13.41 -27.98 -2.26
CA SER A 94 -12.34 -28.88 -1.84
C SER A 94 -11.65 -29.59 -3.02
N TRP A 95 -12.03 -29.28 -4.27
CA TRP A 95 -11.53 -29.99 -5.46
C TRP A 95 -10.00 -30.04 -5.55
N TRP A 96 -9.30 -28.96 -5.15
CA TRP A 96 -7.85 -28.91 -5.19
C TRP A 96 -7.26 -29.59 -3.95
N THR A 97 -7.53 -29.05 -2.77
CA THR A 97 -6.93 -29.52 -1.50
C THR A 97 -7.36 -30.92 -1.06
N GLY A 98 -8.64 -31.25 -1.25
CA GLY A 98 -9.25 -32.51 -0.82
C GLY A 98 -9.09 -33.66 -1.82
N VAL A 99 -8.83 -33.36 -3.10
CA VAL A 99 -8.75 -34.38 -4.17
C VAL A 99 -7.46 -34.25 -4.97
N VAL A 100 -7.39 -33.26 -5.87
CA VAL A 100 -6.35 -33.23 -6.92
C VAL A 100 -4.93 -33.15 -6.33
N LYS A 101 -4.70 -32.32 -5.31
CA LYS A 101 -3.38 -32.12 -4.69
C LYS A 101 -2.82 -33.40 -4.07
N GLN A 102 -3.66 -34.35 -3.67
CA GLN A 102 -3.27 -35.62 -3.07
C GLN A 102 -2.87 -36.66 -4.14
N ASP A 103 -3.51 -36.60 -5.30
CA ASP A 103 -3.36 -37.58 -6.38
C ASP A 103 -2.20 -37.26 -7.35
N ILE A 104 -1.74 -36.01 -7.38
CA ILE A 104 -0.74 -35.56 -8.35
C ILE A 104 0.66 -35.41 -7.77
N GLU A 105 1.65 -35.57 -8.63
CA GLU A 105 3.02 -35.13 -8.38
C GLU A 105 3.05 -33.59 -8.46
N ASN A 106 3.04 -32.91 -7.32
CA ASN A 106 3.09 -31.43 -7.16
C ASN A 106 4.44 -30.84 -7.63
N TYR A 107 4.83 -31.12 -8.85
CA TYR A 107 6.17 -30.92 -9.40
C TYR A 107 6.56 -29.44 -9.47
N TYR A 108 5.73 -28.61 -10.10
CA TYR A 108 6.05 -27.19 -10.27
C TYR A 108 6.07 -26.49 -8.93
N TRP A 109 5.05 -26.73 -8.09
CA TRP A 109 4.95 -26.09 -6.77
C TRP A 109 6.08 -26.53 -5.84
N TYR A 110 6.42 -27.82 -5.80
CA TYR A 110 7.48 -28.33 -4.92
C TYR A 110 8.83 -27.64 -5.19
N ARG A 111 9.20 -27.50 -6.48
CA ARG A 111 10.45 -26.82 -6.86
C ARG A 111 10.44 -25.36 -6.45
N TYR A 112 9.32 -24.66 -6.67
CA TYR A 112 9.21 -23.26 -6.31
C TYR A 112 9.20 -23.04 -4.79
N LYS A 113 8.49 -23.88 -4.03
CA LYS A 113 8.50 -23.88 -2.56
C LYS A 113 9.91 -24.07 -2.01
N LYS A 114 10.73 -24.95 -2.61
CA LYS A 114 12.14 -25.13 -2.24
C LYS A 114 12.98 -23.90 -2.57
N TYR A 115 12.70 -23.23 -3.69
CA TYR A 115 13.38 -21.97 -4.06
C TYR A 115 13.06 -20.84 -3.08
N LEU A 116 11.78 -20.64 -2.74
CA LEU A 116 11.34 -19.59 -1.81
C LEU A 116 11.98 -19.71 -0.42
N LYS A 117 12.16 -20.94 0.08
CA LYS A 117 12.80 -21.20 1.39
C LYS A 117 14.26 -20.75 1.48
N LYS A 118 14.90 -20.38 0.36
CA LYS A 118 16.26 -19.81 0.36
C LYS A 118 16.29 -18.35 0.78
N SER A 119 15.19 -17.61 0.60
CA SER A 119 15.15 -16.16 0.76
C SER A 119 14.00 -15.65 1.63
N LEU A 120 12.98 -16.49 1.90
CA LEU A 120 11.83 -16.12 2.72
C LEU A 120 11.76 -16.96 4.02
N PRO A 121 11.29 -16.36 5.12
CA PRO A 121 10.99 -17.08 6.36
C PRO A 121 10.06 -18.27 6.14
N THR A 122 10.23 -19.33 6.94
CA THR A 122 9.48 -20.58 6.75
C THR A 122 7.97 -20.38 6.93
N ASP A 123 7.54 -19.58 7.90
CA ASP A 123 6.13 -19.25 8.11
C ASP A 123 5.53 -18.47 6.95
N VAL A 124 6.27 -17.49 6.38
CA VAL A 124 5.83 -16.77 5.17
C VAL A 124 5.63 -17.72 4.00
N VAL A 125 6.53 -18.68 3.78
CA VAL A 125 6.37 -19.71 2.74
C VAL A 125 5.18 -20.63 3.02
N ARG A 126 4.90 -20.96 4.29
CA ARG A 126 3.73 -21.73 4.68
C ARG A 126 2.44 -20.97 4.39
N THR A 127 2.35 -19.70 4.75
CA THR A 127 1.17 -18.87 4.48
C THR A 127 0.94 -18.71 2.99
N ILE A 128 1.99 -18.48 2.18
CA ILE A 128 1.86 -18.47 0.71
C ILE A 128 1.29 -19.80 0.19
N ASP A 129 1.67 -20.95 0.75
CA ASP A 129 1.11 -22.26 0.39
C ASP A 129 -0.40 -22.32 0.71
N ILE A 130 -0.80 -21.92 1.91
CA ILE A 130 -2.19 -21.95 2.36
C ILE A 130 -3.05 -20.98 1.54
N ASP A 131 -2.62 -19.72 1.43
CA ASP A 131 -3.32 -18.68 0.67
C ASP A 131 -3.57 -19.14 -0.78
N THR A 132 -2.56 -19.73 -1.42
CA THR A 132 -2.68 -20.18 -2.80
C THR A 132 -3.47 -21.48 -2.94
N ASP A 133 -3.53 -22.31 -1.91
CA ASP A 133 -4.49 -23.44 -1.85
C ASP A 133 -5.94 -22.93 -1.79
N ILE A 134 -6.21 -21.88 -1.00
CA ILE A 134 -7.53 -21.26 -0.92
C ILE A 134 -7.92 -20.64 -2.26
N ILE A 135 -7.00 -19.93 -2.93
CA ILE A 135 -7.24 -19.38 -4.27
C ILE A 135 -7.49 -20.53 -5.27
N MET A 136 -6.69 -21.59 -5.26
CA MET A 136 -6.89 -22.77 -6.11
C MET A 136 -8.28 -23.41 -5.90
N ASN A 137 -8.71 -23.53 -4.65
CA ASN A 137 -10.04 -24.03 -4.29
C ASN A 137 -11.19 -23.14 -4.82
N ASN A 138 -10.95 -21.86 -5.16
CA ASN A 138 -11.95 -20.93 -5.70
C ASN A 138 -11.87 -20.73 -7.22
N ILE A 139 -10.76 -21.10 -7.87
CA ILE A 139 -10.74 -21.34 -9.32
C ILE A 139 -11.35 -22.72 -9.63
N GLU A 140 -11.61 -23.06 -10.90
CA GLU A 140 -12.27 -24.32 -11.24
C GLU A 140 -11.31 -25.49 -11.47
N ASN A 141 -11.79 -26.72 -11.29
CA ASN A 141 -11.04 -27.90 -11.68
C ASN A 141 -10.92 -27.95 -13.22
N PRO A 142 -9.71 -28.00 -13.82
CA PRO A 142 -9.53 -27.99 -15.27
C PRO A 142 -10.13 -29.22 -15.98
N ARG A 143 -10.51 -30.26 -15.22
CA ARG A 143 -11.23 -31.44 -15.73
C ARG A 143 -12.70 -31.17 -16.05
N ILE A 144 -13.30 -30.09 -15.54
CA ILE A 144 -14.67 -29.68 -15.87
C ILE A 144 -14.72 -29.16 -17.30
N ASP A 145 -15.78 -29.47 -18.04
CA ASP A 145 -15.88 -29.23 -19.49
C ASP A 145 -16.02 -27.76 -19.90
N ASN A 146 -16.66 -26.94 -19.06
CA ASN A 146 -16.90 -25.54 -19.37
C ASN A 146 -16.99 -24.71 -18.07
N PHE A 147 -16.23 -23.62 -18.00
CA PHE A 147 -16.29 -22.67 -16.90
C PHE A 147 -15.64 -21.34 -17.26
N ASN A 148 -16.12 -20.27 -16.64
CA ASN A 148 -15.46 -18.97 -16.64
C ASN A 148 -15.47 -18.45 -15.20
N ARG A 149 -14.28 -18.21 -14.64
CA ARG A 149 -14.11 -17.69 -13.28
C ARG A 149 -13.35 -16.37 -13.29
N TYR A 150 -13.82 -15.42 -12.50
CA TYR A 150 -13.27 -14.07 -12.36
C TYR A 150 -13.02 -13.82 -10.87
N GLY A 151 -11.75 -13.83 -10.50
CA GLY A 151 -11.31 -13.57 -9.14
C GLY A 151 -10.40 -12.35 -9.06
N MET A 152 -10.20 -11.86 -7.84
CA MET A 152 -9.22 -10.83 -7.55
C MET A 152 -8.41 -11.20 -6.31
N VAL A 153 -7.11 -10.95 -6.35
CA VAL A 153 -6.20 -11.02 -5.22
C VAL A 153 -5.68 -9.61 -4.93
N VAL A 154 -5.98 -9.12 -3.73
CA VAL A 154 -5.60 -7.80 -3.24
C VAL A 154 -4.46 -7.98 -2.25
N GLY A 155 -3.45 -7.13 -2.28
CA GLY A 155 -2.42 -7.14 -1.24
C GLY A 155 -1.57 -5.88 -1.26
N HIS A 156 -0.91 -5.54 -0.15
CA HIS A 156 -0.14 -4.30 -0.04
C HIS A 156 0.94 -4.17 -1.14
N VAL A 157 1.40 -2.94 -1.41
CA VAL A 157 2.47 -2.66 -2.38
C VAL A 157 3.73 -3.44 -2.01
N GLN A 158 4.30 -4.25 -2.90
CA GLN A 158 5.47 -5.10 -2.58
C GLN A 158 5.30 -6.10 -1.40
N SER A 159 4.06 -6.47 -1.05
CA SER A 159 3.77 -7.47 0.01
C SER A 159 4.18 -8.91 -0.33
N GLY A 160 4.45 -9.22 -1.60
CA GLY A 160 4.67 -10.60 -2.06
C GLY A 160 3.65 -11.12 -3.07
N LYS A 161 2.81 -10.26 -3.67
CA LYS A 161 1.87 -10.63 -4.75
C LYS A 161 2.50 -11.48 -5.85
N THR A 162 3.72 -11.14 -6.29
CA THR A 162 4.46 -11.93 -7.28
C THR A 162 4.79 -13.34 -6.80
N ALA A 163 5.14 -13.51 -5.53
CA ALA A 163 5.36 -14.82 -4.96
C ALA A 163 4.06 -15.62 -4.91
N ASN A 164 2.95 -14.96 -4.56
CA ASN A 164 1.61 -15.57 -4.55
C ASN A 164 1.16 -16.00 -5.96
N TYR A 165 1.15 -15.13 -6.98
CA TYR A 165 0.73 -15.54 -8.31
C TYR A 165 1.68 -16.53 -8.97
N SER A 166 2.99 -16.49 -8.68
CA SER A 166 3.92 -17.53 -9.17
C SER A 166 3.59 -18.89 -8.57
N SER A 167 3.18 -18.92 -7.29
CA SER A 167 2.74 -20.13 -6.60
C SER A 167 1.42 -20.65 -7.18
N LEU A 168 0.46 -19.75 -7.45
CA LEU A 168 -0.79 -20.06 -8.13
C LEU A 168 -0.53 -20.67 -9.51
N ILE A 169 0.36 -20.06 -10.31
CA ILE A 169 0.77 -20.55 -11.63
C ILE A 169 1.34 -21.98 -11.53
N CYS A 170 2.24 -22.21 -10.57
CA CYS A 170 2.81 -23.55 -10.36
C CYS A 170 1.75 -24.59 -10.00
N LYS A 171 0.86 -24.28 -9.05
CA LYS A 171 -0.22 -25.18 -8.63
C LYS A 171 -1.25 -25.42 -9.73
N ALA A 172 -1.61 -24.40 -10.49
CA ALA A 172 -2.50 -24.51 -11.63
C ALA A 172 -1.88 -25.39 -12.73
N ALA A 173 -0.59 -25.23 -13.02
CA ALA A 173 0.13 -26.09 -13.96
C ALA A 173 0.14 -27.56 -13.50
N ASP A 174 0.40 -27.81 -12.21
CA ASP A 174 0.32 -29.14 -11.60
C ASP A 174 -1.10 -29.73 -11.73
N ALA A 175 -2.15 -28.91 -11.51
CA ALA A 175 -3.56 -29.32 -11.64
C ALA A 175 -4.00 -29.61 -13.10
N GLY A 176 -3.26 -29.14 -14.10
CA GLY A 176 -3.55 -29.38 -15.52
C GLY A 176 -3.99 -28.15 -16.31
N TYR A 177 -3.86 -26.93 -15.78
CA TYR A 177 -3.97 -25.72 -16.59
C TYR A 177 -2.83 -25.67 -17.62
N LYS A 178 -3.19 -25.69 -18.91
CA LYS A 178 -2.21 -25.81 -20.01
C LYS A 178 -1.80 -24.48 -20.61
N PHE A 179 -2.68 -23.47 -20.56
CA PHE A 179 -2.36 -22.14 -21.05
C PHE A 179 -2.27 -21.16 -19.88
N ILE A 180 -1.09 -20.59 -19.66
CA ILE A 180 -0.83 -19.62 -18.60
C ILE A 180 -0.45 -18.30 -19.26
N VAL A 181 -1.28 -17.29 -19.07
CA VAL A 181 -1.08 -15.94 -19.60
C VAL A 181 -0.87 -14.99 -18.44
N VAL A 182 0.29 -14.37 -18.37
CA VAL A 182 0.59 -13.31 -17.40
C VAL A 182 0.57 -11.97 -18.14
N ILE A 183 -0.43 -11.16 -17.82
CA ILE A 183 -0.55 -9.79 -18.31
C ILE A 183 0.23 -8.90 -17.35
N ALA A 184 1.42 -8.47 -17.78
CA ALA A 184 2.25 -7.51 -17.05
C ALA A 184 1.90 -6.07 -17.45
N GLY A 185 2.35 -5.06 -16.70
CA GLY A 185 2.00 -3.66 -16.96
C GLY A 185 2.44 -3.11 -18.34
N GLY A 186 2.10 -1.85 -18.62
CA GLY A 186 2.14 -1.30 -19.99
C GLY A 186 3.53 -1.01 -20.58
N ILE A 187 4.62 -1.16 -19.82
CA ILE A 187 5.99 -0.80 -20.23
C ILE A 187 6.86 -2.06 -20.27
N ASN A 188 7.77 -2.15 -21.25
CA ASN A 188 8.66 -3.29 -21.44
C ASN A 188 9.48 -3.62 -20.18
N ASN A 189 9.97 -2.63 -19.43
CA ASN A 189 10.76 -2.88 -18.21
C ASN A 189 10.01 -3.72 -17.17
N LEU A 190 8.73 -3.41 -16.94
CA LEU A 190 7.89 -4.17 -16.00
C LEU A 190 7.64 -5.58 -16.52
N ARG A 191 7.29 -5.71 -17.80
CA ARG A 191 7.11 -7.02 -18.44
C ARG A 191 8.37 -7.88 -18.40
N ASN A 192 9.54 -7.28 -18.64
CA ASN A 192 10.84 -7.98 -18.61
C ASN A 192 11.16 -8.48 -17.19
N GLN A 193 10.91 -7.66 -16.17
CA GLN A 193 11.08 -8.07 -14.76
C GLN A 193 10.10 -9.18 -14.38
N THR A 194 8.84 -9.10 -14.78
CA THR A 194 7.85 -10.16 -14.55
C THR A 194 8.28 -11.45 -15.25
N GLN A 195 8.74 -11.39 -16.50
CA GLN A 195 9.25 -12.56 -17.22
C GLN A 195 10.45 -13.18 -16.51
N GLU A 196 11.41 -12.37 -16.06
CA GLU A 196 12.59 -12.85 -15.32
C GLU A 196 12.17 -13.60 -14.04
N ARG A 197 11.26 -13.01 -13.26
CA ARG A 197 10.73 -13.64 -12.05
C ARG A 197 9.99 -14.95 -12.33
N ILE A 198 9.17 -15.00 -13.39
CA ILE A 198 8.48 -16.23 -13.81
C ILE A 198 9.46 -17.29 -14.35
N ASN A 199 10.53 -16.86 -15.03
CA ASN A 199 11.57 -17.77 -15.47
C ASN A 199 12.30 -18.39 -14.27
N GLU A 200 12.59 -17.62 -13.23
CA GLU A 200 13.19 -18.13 -11.99
C GLU A 200 12.21 -19.01 -11.18
N SER A 201 10.91 -18.67 -11.14
CA SER A 201 9.94 -19.36 -10.29
C SER A 201 9.29 -20.60 -10.91
N PHE A 202 9.10 -20.61 -12.23
CA PHE A 202 8.31 -21.63 -12.91
C PHE A 202 9.08 -22.34 -14.03
N VAL A 203 9.65 -21.60 -14.99
CA VAL A 203 10.32 -22.18 -16.18
C VAL A 203 11.62 -22.89 -15.78
N GLY A 204 12.43 -22.25 -14.93
CA GLY A 204 13.73 -22.71 -14.48
C GLY A 204 14.88 -22.49 -15.47
N ARG A 205 14.67 -21.73 -16.56
CA ARG A 205 15.69 -21.48 -17.58
C ARG A 205 15.63 -20.06 -18.16
N ASP A 206 16.79 -19.53 -18.52
CA ASP A 206 16.93 -18.33 -19.34
C ASP A 206 18.07 -18.51 -20.36
N LYS A 207 17.78 -18.22 -21.64
CA LYS A 207 18.70 -18.48 -22.78
C LYS A 207 19.32 -19.89 -22.77
N GLY A 208 18.56 -20.88 -22.33
CA GLY A 208 18.99 -22.27 -22.23
C GLY A 208 19.76 -22.63 -20.95
N ASN A 209 20.19 -21.65 -20.15
CA ASN A 209 20.90 -21.88 -18.89
C ASN A 209 19.92 -22.10 -17.73
N PRO A 210 20.23 -23.01 -16.78
CA PRO A 210 19.40 -23.22 -15.60
C PRO A 210 19.47 -22.02 -14.65
N ILE A 211 18.31 -21.53 -14.22
CA ILE A 211 18.17 -20.44 -13.24
C ILE A 211 17.05 -20.76 -12.24
N GLY A 212 17.03 -20.10 -11.08
CA GLY A 212 15.98 -20.25 -10.08
C GLY A 212 15.67 -21.72 -9.73
N VAL A 213 14.42 -22.15 -9.98
CA VAL A 213 13.93 -23.51 -9.75
C VAL A 213 14.61 -24.59 -10.60
N GLY A 214 15.26 -24.22 -11.72
CA GLY A 214 15.98 -25.17 -12.57
C GLY A 214 17.39 -25.50 -12.10
N ILE A 215 17.93 -24.80 -11.10
CA ILE A 215 19.27 -25.07 -10.56
C ILE A 215 19.23 -26.38 -9.77
N GLY A 216 19.94 -27.40 -10.28
CA GLY A 216 19.99 -28.73 -9.69
C GLY A 216 18.81 -29.64 -10.04
N ASP A 217 17.98 -29.25 -11.02
CA ASP A 217 16.89 -30.06 -11.58
C ASP A 217 17.28 -30.53 -13.00
N SER A 218 17.33 -31.85 -13.19
CA SER A 218 17.68 -32.49 -14.46
C SER A 218 16.46 -32.85 -15.33
N SER A 219 15.24 -32.56 -14.87
CA SER A 219 14.01 -33.06 -15.48
C SER A 219 13.56 -32.20 -16.67
N LEU A 220 14.07 -32.53 -17.86
CA LEU A 220 13.78 -31.77 -19.08
C LEU A 220 12.34 -31.97 -19.62
N ASN A 221 11.73 -33.12 -19.34
CA ASN A 221 10.44 -33.53 -19.96
C ASN A 221 9.22 -32.75 -19.43
N LYS A 222 9.37 -32.00 -18.33
CA LYS A 222 8.32 -31.17 -17.73
C LYS A 222 8.58 -29.68 -17.89
N LEU A 223 9.53 -29.28 -18.73
CA LEU A 223 9.84 -27.87 -18.96
C LEU A 223 8.67 -27.16 -19.64
N PRO A 224 8.14 -26.05 -19.06
CA PRO A 224 7.11 -25.26 -19.72
C PRO A 224 7.63 -24.66 -21.04
N ILE A 225 6.74 -24.56 -22.04
CA ILE A 225 7.04 -23.88 -23.30
C ILE A 225 6.72 -22.40 -23.13
N SER A 226 7.73 -21.54 -23.11
CA SER A 226 7.52 -20.09 -23.08
C SER A 226 7.54 -19.52 -24.50
N LEU A 227 6.46 -18.83 -24.88
CA LEU A 227 6.35 -18.15 -26.19
C LEU A 227 6.84 -16.70 -26.15
N THR A 228 7.38 -16.26 -25.01
CA THR A 228 7.96 -14.95 -24.78
C THR A 228 9.33 -15.11 -24.11
N THR A 229 10.22 -14.13 -24.27
CA THR A 229 11.55 -14.16 -23.62
C THR A 229 11.75 -12.92 -22.75
N LYS A 230 12.87 -12.80 -22.02
CA LYS A 230 13.18 -11.62 -21.21
C LYS A 230 13.29 -10.35 -22.06
N GLU A 231 13.83 -10.44 -23.27
CA GLU A 231 14.04 -9.28 -24.14
C GLU A 231 12.90 -9.03 -25.14
N LYS A 232 12.17 -10.09 -25.52
CA LYS A 232 11.12 -10.00 -26.55
C LYS A 232 9.74 -10.31 -25.99
N ASP A 233 8.83 -9.41 -26.31
CA ASP A 233 7.39 -9.60 -26.16
C ASP A 233 6.85 -10.56 -27.24
N PHE A 234 5.57 -10.90 -27.18
CA PHE A 234 4.98 -11.88 -28.11
C PHE A 234 5.05 -11.42 -29.58
N ASP A 235 5.63 -12.27 -30.42
CA ASP A 235 5.67 -12.13 -31.88
C ASP A 235 5.20 -13.43 -32.55
N ILE A 236 4.33 -13.29 -33.56
CA ILE A 236 3.70 -14.44 -34.24
C ILE A 236 4.74 -15.31 -34.96
N ASN A 237 5.78 -14.72 -35.56
CA ASN A 237 6.79 -15.49 -36.27
C ASN A 237 7.70 -16.25 -35.30
N ASP A 238 8.02 -15.66 -34.16
CA ASP A 238 8.76 -16.34 -33.09
C ASP A 238 7.91 -17.48 -32.50
N ALA A 239 6.61 -17.26 -32.26
CA ALA A 239 5.68 -18.28 -31.80
C ALA A 239 5.55 -19.44 -32.80
N ASN A 240 5.36 -19.14 -34.09
CA ASN A 240 5.24 -20.13 -35.16
C ASN A 240 6.53 -20.94 -35.35
N ARG A 241 7.71 -20.33 -35.14
CA ARG A 241 9.00 -21.04 -35.15
C ARG A 241 9.16 -21.96 -33.95
N ASN A 242 8.84 -21.46 -32.76
CA ASN A 242 8.94 -22.22 -31.51
C ASN A 242 7.87 -23.32 -31.40
N SER A 243 6.78 -23.21 -32.16
CA SER A 243 5.72 -24.21 -32.24
C SER A 243 5.92 -25.26 -33.35
N GLN A 244 6.90 -25.09 -34.25
CA GLN A 244 7.13 -26.07 -35.33
C GLN A 244 7.42 -27.45 -34.73
N GLY A 245 6.58 -28.43 -35.07
CA GLY A 245 6.67 -29.81 -34.55
C GLY A 245 6.02 -30.05 -33.19
N THR A 246 5.46 -29.01 -32.55
CA THR A 246 4.69 -29.14 -31.30
C THR A 246 3.20 -29.17 -31.61
N ASN A 247 2.54 -30.30 -31.38
CA ASN A 247 1.08 -30.34 -31.40
C ASN A 247 0.55 -29.89 -30.04
N PHE A 248 0.07 -28.65 -29.97
CA PHE A 248 -0.45 -28.03 -28.75
C PHE A 248 -1.65 -28.77 -28.15
N GLU A 249 -2.43 -29.50 -28.96
CA GLU A 249 -3.56 -30.29 -28.45
C GLU A 249 -3.09 -31.52 -27.66
N THR A 250 -1.95 -32.10 -28.03
CA THR A 250 -1.41 -33.33 -27.44
C THR A 250 -0.31 -33.09 -26.42
N ASN A 251 0.13 -31.84 -26.26
CA ASN A 251 1.27 -31.53 -25.40
C ASN A 251 0.90 -31.63 -23.91
N THR A 252 1.74 -32.33 -23.15
CA THR A 252 1.56 -32.52 -21.72
C THR A 252 2.13 -31.36 -20.90
N THR A 253 3.03 -30.53 -21.44
CA THR A 253 3.65 -29.42 -20.71
C THR A 253 2.85 -28.11 -20.82
N PRO A 254 2.85 -27.25 -19.78
CA PRO A 254 2.20 -25.94 -19.83
C PRO A 254 2.87 -24.98 -20.83
N ILE A 255 2.06 -24.10 -21.42
CA ILE A 255 2.46 -23.01 -22.30
C ILE A 255 2.36 -21.71 -21.50
N LEU A 256 3.42 -20.90 -21.57
CA LEU A 256 3.54 -19.64 -20.84
C LEU A 256 3.68 -18.45 -21.81
N LEU A 257 2.87 -17.42 -21.59
CA LEU A 257 3.01 -16.10 -22.20
C LEU A 257 3.14 -15.04 -21.11
N VAL A 258 4.19 -14.23 -21.15
CA VAL A 258 4.30 -13.01 -20.31
C VAL A 258 4.31 -11.79 -21.22
N ILE A 259 3.15 -11.14 -21.31
CA ILE A 259 2.87 -10.09 -22.29
C ILE A 259 2.57 -8.76 -21.62
N LYS A 260 2.89 -7.65 -22.31
CA LYS A 260 2.56 -6.31 -21.81
C LYS A 260 1.09 -5.97 -22.07
N LYS A 261 0.50 -5.09 -21.24
CA LYS A 261 -0.80 -4.44 -21.48
C LYS A 261 -0.76 -3.49 -22.68
N ASN A 262 -0.72 -4.04 -23.88
CA ASN A 262 -0.66 -3.28 -25.12
C ASN A 262 -1.58 -3.92 -26.17
N THR A 263 -2.32 -3.07 -26.89
CA THR A 263 -3.28 -3.49 -27.91
C THR A 263 -2.65 -4.36 -28.99
N ARG A 264 -1.49 -3.97 -29.52
CA ARG A 264 -0.80 -4.73 -30.57
C ARG A 264 -0.38 -6.13 -30.10
N THR A 265 0.17 -6.23 -28.89
CA THR A 265 0.60 -7.54 -28.35
C THR A 265 -0.60 -8.45 -28.12
N LEU A 266 -1.67 -7.95 -27.51
CA LEU A 266 -2.90 -8.70 -27.31
C LEU A 266 -3.52 -9.14 -28.65
N ASP A 267 -3.54 -8.25 -29.64
CA ASP A 267 -3.98 -8.57 -31.00
C ASP A 267 -3.18 -9.69 -31.65
N ASN A 268 -1.85 -9.67 -31.48
CA ASN A 268 -0.99 -10.72 -32.02
C ASN A 268 -1.29 -12.07 -31.37
N VAL A 269 -1.48 -12.12 -30.05
CA VAL A 269 -1.82 -13.36 -29.33
C VAL A 269 -3.18 -13.90 -29.77
N ILE A 270 -4.19 -13.03 -29.87
CA ILE A 270 -5.54 -13.41 -30.30
C ILE A 270 -5.49 -13.99 -31.72
N LYS A 271 -4.85 -13.29 -32.66
CA LYS A 271 -4.71 -13.76 -34.05
C LYS A 271 -4.01 -15.10 -34.13
N TRP A 272 -2.92 -15.26 -33.40
CA TRP A 272 -2.18 -16.52 -33.36
C TRP A 272 -3.03 -17.67 -32.80
N LEU A 273 -3.78 -17.45 -31.73
CA LEU A 273 -4.69 -18.47 -31.19
C LEU A 273 -5.83 -18.81 -32.16
N GLU A 274 -6.41 -17.83 -32.85
CA GLU A 274 -7.45 -18.04 -33.88
C GLU A 274 -6.91 -18.76 -35.12
N GLU A 275 -5.61 -18.61 -35.44
CA GLU A 275 -4.94 -19.35 -36.53
C GLU A 275 -4.60 -20.79 -36.12
N VAL A 276 -4.15 -21.00 -34.88
CA VAL A 276 -3.79 -22.33 -34.37
C VAL A 276 -5.02 -23.18 -34.05
N TYR A 277 -6.11 -22.54 -33.59
CA TYR A 277 -7.36 -23.20 -33.22
C TYR A 277 -8.52 -22.70 -34.08
N ASN A 278 -9.08 -23.59 -34.89
CA ASN A 278 -10.19 -23.28 -35.81
C ASN A 278 -11.51 -22.94 -35.09
N ASN A 279 -11.65 -23.32 -33.82
CA ASN A 279 -12.83 -23.11 -32.97
C ASN A 279 -12.40 -22.63 -31.59
N LYS A 280 -13.36 -22.34 -30.71
CA LYS A 280 -13.07 -22.11 -29.29
C LYS A 280 -12.28 -23.30 -28.72
N ILE A 281 -11.29 -22.97 -27.88
CA ILE A 281 -10.37 -23.91 -27.27
C ILE A 281 -11.10 -24.61 -26.11
N SER A 282 -11.55 -25.84 -26.38
CA SER A 282 -12.33 -26.65 -25.42
C SER A 282 -11.47 -27.57 -24.56
N ASN A 283 -10.37 -28.10 -25.11
CA ASN A 283 -9.57 -29.14 -24.45
C ASN A 283 -8.60 -28.60 -23.40
N HIS A 284 -8.37 -27.29 -23.36
CA HIS A 284 -7.37 -26.68 -22.49
C HIS A 284 -7.98 -25.63 -21.57
N ALA A 285 -7.66 -25.73 -20.28
CA ALA A 285 -7.94 -24.68 -19.31
C ALA A 285 -6.87 -23.59 -19.38
N MET A 286 -7.32 -22.33 -19.44
CA MET A 286 -6.49 -21.14 -19.38
C MET A 286 -6.54 -20.50 -17.99
N LEU A 287 -5.38 -20.14 -17.46
CA LEU A 287 -5.22 -19.22 -16.34
C LEU A 287 -4.63 -17.90 -16.86
N MET A 288 -5.38 -16.82 -16.73
CA MET A 288 -4.93 -15.45 -16.98
C MET A 288 -4.69 -14.74 -15.64
N VAL A 289 -3.44 -14.36 -15.38
CA VAL A 289 -3.04 -13.52 -14.24
C VAL A 289 -2.86 -12.10 -14.75
N ASP A 290 -3.63 -11.15 -14.21
CA ASP A 290 -3.53 -9.74 -14.56
C ASP A 290 -2.84 -8.93 -13.46
N ASP A 291 -1.55 -8.65 -13.61
CA ASP A 291 -0.75 -7.87 -12.65
C ASP A 291 -0.97 -6.37 -12.85
N GLU A 292 -1.10 -5.62 -11.76
CA GLU A 292 -1.53 -4.21 -11.77
C GLU A 292 -2.87 -4.03 -12.51
N SER A 293 -3.88 -4.85 -12.20
CA SER A 293 -5.19 -4.89 -12.88
C SER A 293 -5.97 -3.57 -12.84
N ASP A 294 -5.67 -2.71 -11.86
CA ASP A 294 -6.16 -1.34 -11.72
C ASP A 294 -5.69 -0.44 -12.86
N TYR A 295 -4.61 -0.82 -13.56
CA TYR A 295 -4.11 -0.11 -14.72
C TYR A 295 -4.55 -0.74 -16.06
N ALA A 296 -5.22 0.09 -16.88
CA ALA A 296 -5.55 -0.15 -18.29
C ALA A 296 -6.53 -1.29 -18.60
N SER A 297 -6.66 -2.29 -17.72
CA SER A 297 -7.61 -3.40 -17.88
C SER A 297 -9.06 -2.98 -17.63
N ILE A 298 -9.27 -1.99 -16.77
CA ILE A 298 -10.59 -1.45 -16.39
C ILE A 298 -11.22 -0.69 -17.56
N ASN A 299 -12.50 -0.97 -17.86
CA ASN A 299 -13.23 -0.20 -18.84
C ASN A 299 -13.59 1.20 -18.31
N THR A 300 -12.98 2.24 -18.87
CA THR A 300 -13.29 3.64 -18.58
C THR A 300 -14.25 4.28 -19.58
N LYS A 301 -14.76 3.53 -20.56
CA LYS A 301 -15.74 3.95 -21.58
C LYS A 301 -17.09 3.28 -21.33
N ASP A 302 -18.07 3.58 -22.18
CA ASP A 302 -19.36 2.88 -22.24
C ASP A 302 -19.16 1.41 -22.66
N GLU A 303 -20.10 0.53 -22.27
CA GLU A 303 -20.03 -0.90 -22.60
C GLU A 303 -20.25 -1.21 -24.08
N GLU A 304 -20.87 -0.29 -24.83
CA GLU A 304 -21.03 -0.42 -26.28
C GLU A 304 -19.70 -0.26 -27.04
N ASP A 305 -18.80 0.58 -26.54
CA ASP A 305 -17.43 0.75 -27.07
C ASP A 305 -16.40 0.70 -25.92
N PRO A 306 -16.12 -0.50 -25.37
CA PRO A 306 -15.16 -0.64 -24.28
C PRO A 306 -13.76 -0.18 -24.70
N THR A 307 -12.93 0.17 -23.72
CA THR A 307 -11.53 0.50 -24.01
C THR A 307 -10.82 -0.64 -24.76
N ALA A 308 -9.88 -0.27 -25.64
CA ALA A 308 -9.25 -1.24 -26.54
C ALA A 308 -8.57 -2.39 -25.80
N ILE A 309 -7.92 -2.14 -24.66
CA ILE A 309 -7.27 -3.20 -23.87
C ILE A 309 -8.31 -4.10 -23.22
N ASN A 310 -9.32 -3.55 -22.54
CA ASN A 310 -10.42 -4.31 -21.94
C ASN A 310 -11.10 -5.23 -22.96
N LYS A 311 -11.45 -4.69 -24.14
CA LYS A 311 -12.05 -5.45 -25.24
C LYS A 311 -11.20 -6.66 -25.65
N LYS A 312 -9.88 -6.49 -25.72
CA LYS A 312 -8.96 -7.57 -26.13
C LYS A 312 -8.76 -8.61 -25.03
N LEU A 313 -8.72 -8.21 -23.76
CA LEU A 313 -8.69 -9.16 -22.64
C LEU A 313 -9.96 -10.03 -22.61
N ARG A 314 -11.14 -9.41 -22.72
CA ARG A 314 -12.42 -10.13 -22.80
C ARG A 314 -12.49 -11.07 -24.01
N LYS A 315 -12.01 -10.61 -25.17
CA LYS A 315 -11.91 -11.44 -26.38
C LYS A 315 -10.95 -12.62 -26.20
N LEU A 316 -9.78 -12.42 -25.57
CA LEU A 316 -8.83 -13.49 -25.29
C LEU A 316 -9.43 -14.55 -24.35
N LEU A 317 -10.12 -14.13 -23.29
CA LEU A 317 -10.86 -15.03 -22.40
C LEU A 317 -11.92 -15.82 -23.16
N SER A 318 -12.69 -15.17 -24.04
CA SER A 318 -13.79 -15.81 -24.77
C SER A 318 -13.37 -16.83 -25.82
N LEU A 319 -12.08 -16.89 -26.18
CA LEU A 319 -11.52 -17.94 -27.03
C LEU A 319 -11.50 -19.31 -26.35
N PHE A 320 -11.55 -19.38 -25.02
CA PHE A 320 -11.51 -20.64 -24.27
C PHE A 320 -12.89 -21.01 -23.72
N HIS A 321 -13.23 -22.31 -23.66
CA HIS A 321 -14.38 -22.81 -22.89
C HIS A 321 -14.07 -22.91 -21.39
N LYS A 322 -12.79 -22.98 -21.05
CA LYS A 322 -12.29 -23.18 -19.69
C LYS A 322 -11.34 -22.04 -19.36
N SER A 323 -11.86 -20.97 -18.76
CA SER A 323 -11.07 -19.77 -18.49
C SER A 323 -11.16 -19.32 -17.03
N VAL A 324 -10.01 -18.92 -16.50
CA VAL A 324 -9.89 -18.25 -15.20
C VAL A 324 -9.15 -16.95 -15.41
N TYR A 325 -9.73 -15.87 -14.93
CA TYR A 325 -9.10 -14.56 -14.81
C TYR A 325 -8.88 -14.23 -13.34
N VAL A 326 -7.64 -13.96 -12.94
CA VAL A 326 -7.30 -13.50 -11.58
C VAL A 326 -6.60 -12.16 -11.66
N ALA A 327 -7.30 -11.11 -11.24
CA ALA A 327 -6.77 -9.76 -11.10
C ALA A 327 -5.85 -9.67 -9.87
N TYR A 328 -4.64 -9.14 -10.01
CA TYR A 328 -3.73 -8.84 -8.91
C TYR A 328 -3.53 -7.33 -8.80
N THR A 329 -3.83 -6.75 -7.64
CA THR A 329 -3.70 -5.31 -7.41
C THR A 329 -3.33 -4.95 -5.97
N ALA A 330 -2.74 -3.76 -5.78
CA ALA A 330 -2.63 -3.14 -4.46
C ALA A 330 -3.86 -2.31 -4.09
N THR A 331 -4.59 -1.82 -5.08
CA THR A 331 -5.71 -0.90 -4.94
C THR A 331 -6.92 -1.51 -5.63
N PRO A 332 -7.83 -2.16 -4.88
CA PRO A 332 -8.94 -2.90 -5.48
C PRO A 332 -10.06 -2.02 -6.02
N TYR A 333 -10.06 -0.72 -5.70
CA TYR A 333 -11.15 0.22 -5.97
C TYR A 333 -11.61 0.20 -7.44
N ALA A 334 -10.68 0.34 -8.38
CA ALA A 334 -11.05 0.36 -9.81
C ALA A 334 -11.69 -0.96 -10.28
N ASN A 335 -11.24 -2.10 -9.74
CA ASN A 335 -11.76 -3.43 -10.07
C ASN A 335 -13.16 -3.68 -9.50
N ILE A 336 -13.43 -3.25 -8.26
CA ILE A 336 -14.73 -3.43 -7.61
C ILE A 336 -15.80 -2.46 -8.11
N PHE A 337 -15.38 -1.35 -8.75
CA PHE A 337 -16.31 -0.40 -9.38
C PHE A 337 -16.78 -0.82 -10.77
N ILE A 338 -16.18 -1.86 -11.36
CA ILE A 338 -16.70 -2.47 -12.59
C ILE A 338 -18.16 -2.84 -12.34
N ASP A 339 -19.00 -2.53 -13.31
CA ASP A 339 -20.41 -2.88 -13.24
C ASP A 339 -20.56 -4.40 -13.38
N HIS A 340 -21.21 -5.03 -12.40
CA HIS A 340 -21.34 -6.49 -12.36
C HIS A 340 -22.39 -7.00 -13.37
N GLU A 341 -23.28 -6.13 -13.84
CA GLU A 341 -24.24 -6.42 -14.90
C GLU A 341 -23.69 -6.09 -16.30
N ALA A 342 -22.56 -5.37 -16.38
CA ALA A 342 -21.96 -5.00 -17.65
C ALA A 342 -21.55 -6.23 -18.46
N GLY A 343 -22.18 -6.35 -19.62
CA GLY A 343 -21.93 -7.39 -20.60
C GLY A 343 -22.06 -6.82 -22.00
N HIS A 344 -21.39 -7.47 -22.95
CA HIS A 344 -21.51 -7.16 -24.36
C HIS A 344 -21.76 -8.47 -25.10
N ASP A 345 -22.75 -8.47 -25.98
CA ASP A 345 -23.22 -9.66 -26.72
C ASP A 345 -22.09 -10.51 -27.34
N ASN A 346 -21.01 -9.86 -27.80
CA ASN A 346 -19.88 -10.52 -28.47
C ASN A 346 -18.65 -10.75 -27.57
N LEU A 347 -18.56 -10.09 -26.41
CA LEU A 347 -17.37 -10.12 -25.54
C LEU A 347 -17.63 -10.82 -24.20
N GLY A 348 -18.88 -11.17 -23.90
CA GLY A 348 -19.27 -11.75 -22.60
C GLY A 348 -19.37 -10.67 -21.51
N ARG A 349 -19.24 -11.07 -20.24
CA ARG A 349 -19.23 -10.14 -19.09
C ARG A 349 -17.91 -9.35 -19.01
N ASP A 350 -17.93 -8.21 -18.32
CA ASP A 350 -16.71 -7.47 -17.99
C ASP A 350 -15.90 -8.19 -16.87
N LEU A 351 -14.72 -7.64 -16.53
CA LEU A 351 -13.70 -8.25 -15.66
C LEU A 351 -13.98 -8.10 -14.16
N PHE A 352 -15.24 -7.87 -13.76
CA PHE A 352 -15.62 -7.77 -12.35
C PHE A 352 -15.33 -9.11 -11.63
N PRO A 353 -14.66 -9.11 -10.46
CA PRO A 353 -14.27 -10.33 -9.76
C PRO A 353 -15.45 -10.96 -9.01
N LYS A 354 -16.45 -11.44 -9.77
CA LYS A 354 -17.71 -11.96 -9.23
C LYS A 354 -17.53 -13.22 -8.39
N ASP A 355 -16.52 -14.03 -8.69
CA ASP A 355 -16.41 -15.39 -8.15
C ASP A 355 -15.67 -15.40 -6.80
N PHE A 356 -14.63 -14.58 -6.63
CA PHE A 356 -13.99 -14.40 -5.33
C PHE A 356 -13.13 -13.12 -5.25
N ILE A 357 -12.96 -12.61 -4.04
CA ILE A 357 -11.91 -11.65 -3.69
C ILE A 357 -11.10 -12.24 -2.55
N TYR A 358 -9.78 -12.26 -2.71
CA TYR A 358 -8.84 -12.74 -1.70
C TYR A 358 -7.89 -11.62 -1.27
N ALA A 359 -7.94 -11.19 -0.02
CA ALA A 359 -7.08 -10.14 0.51
C ALA A 359 -5.89 -10.74 1.29
N LEU A 360 -4.68 -10.56 0.75
CA LEU A 360 -3.42 -10.99 1.34
C LEU A 360 -3.03 -10.09 2.52
N ASN A 361 -2.66 -10.72 3.63
CA ASN A 361 -2.00 -10.03 4.73
C ASN A 361 -0.53 -9.78 4.41
N ALA A 362 0.04 -8.73 5.01
CA ALA A 362 1.48 -8.49 4.96
C ALA A 362 2.13 -9.13 6.20
N PRO A 363 3.36 -9.68 6.09
CA PRO A 363 4.09 -10.12 7.27
C PRO A 363 4.44 -8.97 8.23
N ASP A 364 4.66 -9.28 9.50
CA ASP A 364 4.90 -8.25 10.54
C ASP A 364 6.15 -7.38 10.31
N ASN A 365 7.14 -7.91 9.58
CA ASN A 365 8.37 -7.20 9.20
C ASN A 365 8.24 -6.37 7.91
N TYR A 366 7.04 -6.28 7.33
CA TYR A 366 6.78 -5.45 6.16
C TYR A 366 6.76 -3.96 6.56
N PHE A 367 7.66 -3.18 5.97
CA PHE A 367 7.69 -1.73 6.15
C PHE A 367 6.58 -1.09 5.29
N GLY A 368 5.39 -1.01 5.89
CA GLY A 368 4.16 -0.61 5.23
C GLY A 368 3.74 0.84 5.49
N ALA A 369 2.78 1.27 4.67
CA ALA A 369 2.08 2.55 4.75
C ALA A 369 1.66 2.96 6.17
N ARG A 370 0.99 2.05 6.89
CA ARG A 370 0.55 2.27 8.28
C ARG A 370 1.70 2.68 9.20
N LYS A 371 2.86 2.02 9.10
CA LYS A 371 4.03 2.27 9.97
C LYS A 371 4.66 3.64 9.72
N ILE A 372 4.62 4.10 8.47
CA ILE A 372 5.23 5.36 8.04
C ILE A 372 4.33 6.55 8.35
N PHE A 373 3.05 6.46 8.01
CA PHE A 373 2.13 7.62 8.02
C PHE A 373 1.19 7.65 9.23
N LEU A 374 0.83 6.49 9.79
CA LEU A 374 -0.08 6.39 10.93
C LEU A 374 0.64 6.10 12.25
N GLY A 375 1.98 6.01 12.23
CA GLY A 375 2.80 5.88 13.43
C GLY A 375 2.84 7.21 14.21
N GLY A 376 2.60 7.15 15.52
CA GLY A 376 2.42 8.33 16.38
C GLY A 376 3.57 9.35 16.34
N ASP A 377 4.81 8.89 16.12
CA ASP A 377 5.99 9.75 16.16
C ASP A 377 6.47 10.23 14.77
N ARG A 378 5.76 9.88 13.67
CA ARG A 378 6.17 10.17 12.28
C ARG A 378 7.67 9.93 12.01
N LYS A 379 8.26 8.93 12.69
CA LYS A 379 9.72 8.68 12.79
C LYS A 379 10.47 8.67 11.45
N TYR A 380 9.81 8.23 10.39
CA TYR A 380 10.39 8.06 9.06
C TYR A 380 10.15 9.26 8.14
N LEU A 381 9.31 10.22 8.54
CA LEU A 381 8.92 11.38 7.76
C LEU A 381 9.71 12.61 8.17
N VAL A 382 10.17 13.38 7.19
CA VAL A 382 10.76 14.70 7.38
C VAL A 382 9.86 15.70 6.64
N THR A 383 9.13 16.51 7.39
CA THR A 383 8.31 17.58 6.81
C THR A 383 9.21 18.65 6.20
N ILE A 384 8.88 19.11 4.99
CA ILE A 384 9.62 20.15 4.25
C ILE A 384 8.68 21.24 3.74
N ASP A 385 9.14 22.48 3.75
CA ASP A 385 8.41 23.67 3.30
C ASP A 385 9.29 24.69 2.53
N ASP A 386 10.61 24.43 2.46
CA ASP A 386 11.62 25.30 1.86
C ASP A 386 11.70 25.24 0.33
N TYR A 387 10.99 24.30 -0.29
CA TYR A 387 11.12 24.03 -1.72
C TYR A 387 10.38 25.03 -2.63
N LEU A 388 9.43 25.80 -2.09
CA LEU A 388 8.55 26.66 -2.90
C LEU A 388 9.32 27.80 -3.58
N ASP A 389 10.39 28.28 -2.97
CA ASP A 389 11.24 29.35 -3.51
C ASP A 389 12.11 28.85 -4.67
N ASP A 390 12.55 27.58 -4.62
CA ASP A 390 13.38 26.96 -5.67
C ASP A 390 12.53 26.37 -6.80
N ILE A 391 11.41 25.74 -6.45
CA ILE A 391 10.53 25.00 -7.37
C ILE A 391 9.08 25.27 -7.03
N PRO A 392 8.41 26.13 -7.82
CA PRO A 392 6.99 26.31 -7.65
C PRO A 392 6.26 25.01 -7.99
N SER A 393 5.19 24.75 -7.24
CA SER A 393 4.35 23.57 -7.43
C SER A 393 3.87 23.44 -8.88
N LYS A 394 3.53 24.57 -9.50
CA LYS A 394 3.28 24.73 -10.93
C LYS A 394 4.48 25.31 -11.67
N HIS A 395 5.02 24.56 -12.61
CA HIS A 395 6.04 25.05 -13.54
C HIS A 395 5.88 24.45 -14.93
N LYS A 396 6.48 25.12 -15.93
CA LYS A 396 6.51 24.64 -17.32
C LYS A 396 7.67 23.66 -17.53
N LYS A 397 7.62 22.91 -18.63
CA LYS A 397 8.66 21.93 -18.99
C LYS A 397 10.07 22.55 -19.13
N ASP A 398 10.13 23.83 -19.44
CA ASP A 398 11.32 24.64 -19.70
C ASP A 398 11.76 25.47 -18.47
N PHE A 399 11.16 25.22 -17.29
CA PHE A 399 11.52 25.91 -16.05
C PHE A 399 13.03 25.83 -15.76
N GLU A 400 13.64 26.96 -15.45
CA GLU A 400 15.02 27.05 -15.00
C GLU A 400 15.09 26.79 -13.49
N LEU A 401 16.00 25.90 -13.09
CA LEU A 401 16.21 25.54 -11.69
C LEU A 401 17.48 26.25 -11.20
N PRO A 402 17.36 27.41 -10.53
CA PRO A 402 18.52 28.21 -10.13
C PRO A 402 19.33 27.53 -9.01
N SER A 403 18.64 26.87 -8.09
CA SER A 403 19.19 26.21 -6.91
C SER A 403 18.31 25.02 -6.54
N ILE A 404 18.80 24.22 -5.58
CA ILE A 404 18.03 23.14 -4.96
C ILE A 404 17.75 23.46 -3.48
N PRO A 405 16.64 22.95 -2.91
CA PRO A 405 16.24 23.26 -1.53
C PRO A 405 17.23 22.78 -0.48
N GLN A 406 17.27 23.47 0.68
CA GLN A 406 18.13 23.10 1.81
C GLN A 406 17.81 21.70 2.35
N SER A 407 16.54 21.32 2.33
CA SER A 407 16.08 19.99 2.69
C SER A 407 16.55 18.90 1.72
N LEU A 408 16.81 19.21 0.44
CA LEU A 408 17.41 18.27 -0.50
C LEU A 408 18.90 18.04 -0.21
N TYR A 409 19.64 19.09 0.19
CA TYR A 409 21.02 18.91 0.68
C TYR A 409 21.07 18.00 1.91
N ASP A 410 20.14 18.16 2.85
CA ASP A 410 20.03 17.28 4.02
C ASP A 410 19.72 15.83 3.62
N ALA A 411 18.78 15.62 2.71
CA ALA A 411 18.43 14.29 2.22
C ALA A 411 19.64 13.58 1.55
N MET A 412 20.46 14.30 0.79
CA MET A 412 21.69 13.75 0.20
C MET A 412 22.73 13.38 1.25
N ARG A 413 22.91 14.20 2.30
CA ARG A 413 23.78 13.87 3.45
C ARG A 413 23.31 12.62 4.17
N VAL A 414 22.00 12.50 4.46
CA VAL A 414 21.39 11.29 5.04
C VAL A 414 21.66 10.07 4.17
N PHE A 415 21.60 10.19 2.84
CA PHE A 415 21.88 9.06 1.95
C PHE A 415 23.33 8.57 2.04
N VAL A 416 24.30 9.49 2.03
CA VAL A 416 25.73 9.18 2.20
C VAL A 416 25.98 8.48 3.54
N ILE A 417 25.41 9.01 4.62
CA ILE A 417 25.50 8.42 5.96
C ILE A 417 24.86 7.02 5.99
N ASN A 418 23.70 6.85 5.36
CA ASN A 418 23.01 5.56 5.29
C ASN A 418 23.84 4.47 4.61
N ILE A 419 24.59 4.79 3.54
CA ILE A 419 25.50 3.84 2.89
C ILE A 419 26.55 3.34 3.88
N ALA A 420 27.15 4.27 4.64
CA ALA A 420 28.17 3.94 5.63
C ALA A 420 27.61 3.06 6.76
N ILE A 421 26.46 3.44 7.34
CA ILE A 421 25.80 2.65 8.40
C ILE A 421 25.46 1.25 7.89
N ARG A 422 24.90 1.12 6.68
CA ARG A 422 24.57 -0.20 6.10
C ARG A 422 25.82 -1.05 5.88
N SER A 423 26.91 -0.44 5.44
CA SER A 423 28.21 -1.11 5.31
C SER A 423 28.71 -1.63 6.65
N LEU A 424 28.66 -0.81 7.72
CA LEU A 424 29.05 -1.21 9.07
C LEU A 424 28.15 -2.32 9.63
N ARG A 425 26.88 -2.36 9.24
CA ARG A 425 25.94 -3.47 9.49
C ARG A 425 26.18 -4.69 8.60
N GLY A 426 27.30 -4.77 7.89
CA GLY A 426 27.69 -5.90 7.03
C GLY A 426 26.90 -6.02 5.72
N GLN A 427 26.19 -4.97 5.29
CA GLN A 427 25.48 -4.93 4.02
C GLN A 427 26.33 -4.33 2.89
N GLU A 428 27.65 -4.50 2.95
CA GLU A 428 28.60 -3.91 1.99
C GLU A 428 28.39 -4.38 0.55
N LYS A 429 27.76 -5.56 0.37
CA LYS A 429 27.44 -6.17 -0.92
C LYS A 429 26.02 -5.85 -1.42
N SER A 430 25.26 -5.07 -0.66
CA SER A 430 23.88 -4.72 -0.98
C SER A 430 23.82 -3.38 -1.69
N HIS A 431 22.99 -3.26 -2.72
CA HIS A 431 22.73 -2.00 -3.40
C HIS A 431 22.13 -0.95 -2.45
N ASN A 432 22.38 0.34 -2.72
CA ASN A 432 21.83 1.48 -1.99
C ASN A 432 21.20 2.46 -2.97
N SER A 433 20.01 2.97 -2.63
CA SER A 433 19.33 3.94 -3.48
C SER A 433 18.73 5.11 -2.71
N MET A 434 18.75 6.27 -3.33
CA MET A 434 17.96 7.45 -2.98
C MET A 434 17.05 7.80 -4.17
N LEU A 435 15.81 8.19 -3.90
CA LEU A 435 14.85 8.64 -4.92
C LEU A 435 14.61 10.14 -4.79
N ILE A 436 14.80 10.88 -5.87
CA ILE A 436 14.36 12.27 -6.01
C ILE A 436 13.21 12.31 -7.02
N HIS A 437 12.00 12.57 -6.51
CA HIS A 437 10.79 12.68 -7.30
C HIS A 437 10.18 14.09 -7.11
N ALA A 438 10.78 15.08 -7.74
CA ALA A 438 10.36 16.48 -7.60
C ALA A 438 9.36 16.95 -8.68
N THR A 439 9.47 16.44 -9.92
CA THR A 439 8.70 16.96 -11.07
C THR A 439 8.32 15.85 -12.05
N ARG A 440 7.36 16.11 -12.94
CA ARG A 440 7.00 15.22 -14.06
C ARG A 440 7.84 15.45 -15.31
N PHE A 441 8.52 16.60 -15.41
CA PHE A 441 9.19 17.01 -16.65
C PHE A 441 10.63 16.52 -16.71
N THR A 442 10.93 15.74 -17.75
CA THR A 442 12.26 15.17 -18.00
C THR A 442 13.35 16.23 -18.15
N ASP A 443 13.05 17.36 -18.76
CA ASP A 443 14.04 18.43 -18.94
C ASP A 443 14.45 19.07 -17.60
N VAL A 444 13.54 19.12 -16.63
CA VAL A 444 13.83 19.62 -15.27
C VAL A 444 14.56 18.55 -14.45
N HIS A 445 14.34 17.25 -14.70
CA HIS A 445 15.14 16.17 -14.07
C HIS A 445 16.63 16.31 -14.36
N ARG A 446 17.01 16.72 -15.58
CA ARG A 446 18.41 16.97 -15.96
C ARG A 446 19.02 18.09 -15.15
N LYS A 447 18.27 19.18 -14.93
CA LYS A 447 18.75 20.33 -14.15
C LYS A 447 18.97 19.94 -12.70
N PHE A 448 18.08 19.14 -12.13
CA PHE A 448 18.30 18.52 -10.82
C PHE A 448 19.56 17.65 -10.80
N ALA A 449 19.76 16.81 -11.82
CA ALA A 449 20.92 15.93 -11.88
C ALA A 449 22.23 16.72 -11.86
N LEU A 450 22.30 17.85 -12.58
CA LEU A 450 23.47 18.73 -12.55
C LEU A 450 23.76 19.27 -11.14
N HIS A 451 22.79 19.88 -10.47
CA HIS A 451 22.97 20.41 -9.10
C HIS A 451 23.33 19.32 -8.07
N VAL A 452 22.68 18.15 -8.19
CA VAL A 452 22.94 17.00 -7.33
C VAL A 452 24.36 16.45 -7.55
N GLU A 453 24.80 16.33 -8.81
CA GLU A 453 26.17 15.89 -9.15
C GLU A 453 27.21 16.88 -8.64
N GLU A 454 27.00 18.19 -8.82
CA GLU A 454 27.89 19.25 -8.33
C GLU A 454 28.09 19.18 -6.81
N TYR A 455 27.00 19.01 -6.05
CA TYR A 455 27.08 18.88 -4.60
C TYR A 455 27.77 17.60 -4.13
N ILE A 456 27.40 16.44 -4.72
CA ILE A 456 28.03 15.16 -4.36
C ILE A 456 29.53 15.18 -4.69
N ASN A 457 29.93 15.75 -5.83
CA ASN A 457 31.34 15.91 -6.18
C ASN A 457 32.08 16.80 -5.17
N SER A 458 31.43 17.84 -4.66
CA SER A 458 32.01 18.69 -3.60
C SER A 458 32.25 17.90 -2.31
N ILE A 459 31.29 17.06 -1.90
CA ILE A 459 31.47 16.15 -0.76
C ILE A 459 32.62 15.17 -1.01
N VAL A 460 32.71 14.57 -2.20
CA VAL A 460 33.78 13.62 -2.57
C VAL A 460 35.15 14.29 -2.40
N VAL A 461 35.32 15.51 -2.93
CA VAL A 461 36.58 16.25 -2.85
C VAL A 461 36.96 16.53 -1.40
N ASP A 462 36.04 17.02 -0.58
CA ASP A 462 36.30 17.36 0.82
C ASP A 462 36.60 16.12 1.67
N ILE A 463 35.85 15.03 1.49
CA ILE A 463 36.08 13.77 2.20
C ILE A 463 37.45 13.18 1.83
N ASN A 464 37.81 13.18 0.56
CA ASN A 464 39.12 12.67 0.11
C ASN A 464 40.28 13.54 0.62
N SER A 465 40.07 14.85 0.77
CA SER A 465 41.10 15.80 1.21
C SER A 465 41.28 15.81 2.72
N TYR A 466 40.18 15.78 3.48
CA TYR A 466 40.19 16.07 4.92
C TYR A 466 39.59 14.96 5.79
N GLY A 467 38.84 14.00 5.23
CA GLY A 467 38.03 13.03 5.98
C GLY A 467 38.84 12.10 6.89
N ARG A 468 40.13 11.88 6.61
CA ARG A 468 41.04 11.05 7.43
C ARG A 468 41.87 11.85 8.47
N LEU A 469 41.64 13.15 8.60
CA LEU A 469 42.32 14.00 9.60
C LEU A 469 41.56 13.98 10.93
N GLU A 470 42.28 14.00 12.07
CA GLU A 470 41.68 14.00 13.41
C GLU A 470 40.73 15.18 13.68
N ASN A 471 40.93 16.33 13.02
CA ASN A 471 40.08 17.53 13.14
C ASN A 471 39.39 17.89 11.81
N SER A 472 38.94 16.88 11.05
CA SER A 472 38.35 17.04 9.72
C SER A 472 37.25 18.11 9.63
N ILE A 473 36.39 18.23 10.65
CA ILE A 473 35.31 19.23 10.74
C ILE A 473 35.81 20.69 10.76
N THR A 474 37.05 20.95 11.18
CA THR A 474 37.62 22.31 11.21
C THR A 474 38.11 22.75 9.83
N PHE A 475 38.39 21.79 8.93
CA PHE A 475 38.92 22.05 7.60
C PHE A 475 37.87 22.01 6.49
N SER A 476 36.67 21.47 6.77
CA SER A 476 35.57 21.38 5.81
C SER A 476 34.22 21.66 6.46
N CYS A 477 33.50 22.65 5.93
CA CYS A 477 32.11 22.90 6.29
C CYS A 477 31.20 21.73 5.90
N LEU A 478 31.46 21.04 4.78
CA LEU A 478 30.66 19.90 4.32
C LEU A 478 30.76 18.70 5.27
N ILE A 479 31.96 18.43 5.82
CA ILE A 479 32.14 17.38 6.84
C ILE A 479 31.41 17.78 8.12
N GLN A 480 31.47 19.05 8.51
CA GLN A 480 30.70 19.56 9.65
C GLN A 480 29.18 19.41 9.43
N GLU A 481 28.68 19.71 8.24
CA GLU A 481 27.26 19.52 7.90
C GLU A 481 26.85 18.05 7.91
N LEU A 482 27.70 17.13 7.42
CA LEU A 482 27.45 15.69 7.53
C LEU A 482 27.35 15.25 9.00
N LYS A 483 28.25 15.75 9.86
CA LYS A 483 28.20 15.48 11.30
C LYS A 483 26.92 16.02 11.93
N ASN A 484 26.54 17.24 11.61
CA ASN A 484 25.30 17.85 12.11
C ASN A 484 24.06 17.06 11.67
N THR A 485 24.00 16.63 10.40
CA THR A 485 22.92 15.75 9.92
C THR A 485 22.94 14.41 10.65
N PHE A 486 24.11 13.83 10.93
CA PHE A 486 24.22 12.58 11.68
C PHE A 486 23.63 12.72 13.09
N GLU A 487 24.07 13.72 13.85
CA GLU A 487 23.62 13.94 15.23
C GLU A 487 22.13 14.30 15.30
N LEU A 488 21.62 15.05 14.31
CA LEU A 488 20.21 15.43 14.22
C LEU A 488 19.30 14.23 13.92
N ARG A 489 19.72 13.33 13.02
CA ARG A 489 18.86 12.27 12.46
C ARG A 489 19.01 10.92 13.16
N TYR A 490 20.10 10.70 13.89
CA TYR A 490 20.43 9.43 14.53
C TYR A 490 20.85 9.61 16.00
N ILE A 491 19.85 9.63 16.90
CA ILE A 491 20.08 9.86 18.35
C ILE A 491 20.57 8.61 19.09
N ASN A 492 20.16 7.41 18.66
CA ASN A 492 20.42 6.13 19.35
C ASN A 492 20.98 5.08 18.38
N LEU A 493 22.02 5.43 17.62
CA LEU A 493 22.68 4.50 16.70
C LEU A 493 23.80 3.74 17.41
N GLU A 494 24.09 2.53 16.94
CA GLU A 494 25.16 1.68 17.46
C GLU A 494 26.59 2.10 17.07
N PHE A 495 26.74 3.11 16.20
CA PHE A 495 28.03 3.58 15.70
C PHE A 495 28.28 5.05 16.08
N SER A 496 29.54 5.36 16.37
CA SER A 496 30.02 6.73 16.56
C SER A 496 30.18 7.47 15.23
N TRP A 497 30.24 8.81 15.30
CA TRP A 497 30.52 9.63 14.12
C TRP A 497 31.84 9.25 13.44
N ASP A 498 32.88 8.95 14.21
CA ASP A 498 34.22 8.65 13.67
C ASP A 498 34.23 7.34 12.87
N GLU A 499 33.55 6.29 13.35
CA GLU A 499 33.37 5.03 12.62
C GLU A 499 32.58 5.24 11.32
N VAL A 500 31.55 6.09 11.35
CA VAL A 500 30.74 6.43 10.17
C VAL A 500 31.57 7.23 9.18
N LEU A 501 32.36 8.22 9.62
CA LEU A 501 33.21 9.04 8.76
C LEU A 501 34.30 8.22 8.09
N GLU A 502 34.97 7.33 8.83
CA GLU A 502 35.97 6.41 8.28
C GLU A 502 35.33 5.56 7.17
N ARG A 503 34.12 5.08 7.41
CA ARG A 503 33.39 4.30 6.41
C ARG A 503 32.99 5.14 5.20
N ILE A 504 32.51 6.37 5.39
CA ILE A 504 32.20 7.31 4.29
C ILE A 504 33.44 7.51 3.41
N CYS A 505 34.63 7.67 4.00
CA CYS A 505 35.88 7.81 3.25
C CYS A 505 36.18 6.63 2.32
N SER A 506 35.66 5.44 2.62
CA SER A 506 35.83 4.25 1.77
C SER A 506 34.72 4.06 0.73
N THR A 507 33.54 4.68 0.92
CA THR A 507 32.37 4.44 0.08
C THR A 507 31.99 5.62 -0.81
N ILE A 508 32.43 6.85 -0.50
CA ILE A 508 31.92 8.07 -1.14
C ILE A 508 32.11 8.08 -2.66
N GLU A 509 33.23 7.56 -3.17
CA GLU A 509 33.54 7.50 -4.62
C GLU A 509 32.63 6.55 -5.41
N THR A 510 31.88 5.69 -4.71
CA THR A 510 30.98 4.73 -5.35
C THR A 510 29.59 5.31 -5.64
N VAL A 511 29.28 6.50 -5.10
CA VAL A 511 27.98 7.15 -5.27
C VAL A 511 27.85 7.70 -6.69
N VAL A 512 26.76 7.33 -7.37
CA VAL A 512 26.46 7.77 -8.73
C VAL A 512 25.09 8.42 -8.82
N VAL A 513 24.96 9.46 -9.65
CA VAL A 513 23.68 10.09 -9.97
C VAL A 513 23.15 9.51 -11.28
N ARG A 514 21.86 9.17 -11.33
CA ARG A 514 21.23 8.52 -12.50
C ARG A 514 19.85 9.10 -12.76
N GLU A 515 19.62 9.51 -14.00
CA GLU A 515 18.32 9.94 -14.48
C GLU A 515 17.52 8.77 -15.07
N VAL A 516 16.25 8.64 -14.72
CA VAL A 516 15.40 7.54 -15.23
C VAL A 516 14.23 8.10 -16.05
N HIS A 517 14.37 8.02 -17.37
CA HIS A 517 13.36 8.42 -18.34
C HIS A 517 13.48 7.61 -19.65
N GLN A 518 12.49 7.66 -20.54
CA GLN A 518 12.46 6.84 -21.77
C GLN A 518 13.67 7.04 -22.71
N LYS A 519 14.30 8.22 -22.68
CA LYS A 519 15.45 8.58 -23.53
C LYS A 519 16.81 8.52 -22.81
N THR A 520 16.92 7.83 -21.67
CA THR A 520 18.16 7.86 -20.87
C THR A 520 19.29 7.17 -21.63
N SER A 521 20.45 7.81 -21.71
CA SER A 521 21.64 7.28 -22.39
C SER A 521 22.29 6.11 -21.65
N VAL A 522 22.27 6.13 -20.32
CA VAL A 522 22.82 5.08 -19.44
C VAL A 522 21.73 4.58 -18.48
N PRO A 523 21.21 3.35 -18.65
CA PRO A 523 20.19 2.81 -17.76
C PRO A 523 20.74 2.58 -16.34
N LEU A 524 19.85 2.64 -15.34
CA LEU A 524 20.17 2.20 -13.98
C LEU A 524 20.14 0.66 -13.94
N GLU A 525 21.25 0.05 -13.53
CA GLU A 525 21.40 -1.39 -13.44
C GLU A 525 21.89 -1.82 -12.06
N TYR A 526 21.22 -2.81 -11.48
CA TYR A 526 21.63 -3.50 -10.25
C TYR A 526 22.21 -4.85 -10.62
N ARG A 527 23.55 -4.96 -10.56
CA ARG A 527 24.26 -6.18 -10.93
C ARG A 527 24.56 -7.03 -9.70
N LYS A 528 24.40 -8.35 -9.83
CA LYS A 528 24.70 -9.30 -8.73
C LYS A 528 26.18 -9.33 -8.35
N ASP A 529 27.08 -8.91 -9.24
CA ASP A 529 28.54 -8.95 -9.03
C ASP A 529 29.14 -7.62 -8.56
N ARG A 530 28.38 -6.51 -8.57
CA ARG A 530 28.88 -5.19 -8.16
C ARG A 530 27.78 -4.34 -7.53
N VAL A 531 28.10 -3.75 -6.39
CA VAL A 531 27.20 -2.83 -5.67
C VAL A 531 27.00 -1.53 -6.45
N THR A 532 25.77 -1.02 -6.37
CA THR A 532 25.34 0.23 -6.98
C THR A 532 24.82 1.13 -5.85
N ASN A 533 25.45 2.29 -5.69
CA ASN A 533 25.01 3.34 -4.76
C ASN A 533 24.47 4.51 -5.57
N ALA A 534 23.16 4.54 -5.81
CA ALA A 534 22.55 5.44 -6.79
C ALA A 534 21.63 6.49 -6.17
N ILE A 535 21.84 7.75 -6.53
CA ILE A 535 20.83 8.81 -6.40
C ILE A 535 20.06 8.84 -7.72
N VAL A 536 18.77 8.48 -7.64
CA VAL A 536 17.91 8.28 -8.80
C VAL A 536 16.94 9.43 -8.93
N ILE A 537 16.97 10.12 -10.07
CA ILE A 537 16.14 11.28 -10.36
C ILE A 537 15.17 10.93 -11.48
N GLY A 538 13.87 11.14 -11.25
CA GLY A 538 12.89 10.93 -12.31
C GLY A 538 11.45 11.20 -11.89
N GLY A 539 10.55 10.91 -12.83
CA GLY A 539 9.12 11.19 -12.70
C GLY A 539 8.25 9.96 -12.93
N THR A 540 7.33 10.05 -13.89
CA THR A 540 6.36 8.98 -14.19
C THR A 540 6.96 7.63 -14.60
N SER A 541 8.20 7.63 -15.11
CA SER A 541 8.91 6.38 -15.42
C SER A 541 9.37 5.61 -14.17
N LEU A 542 9.50 6.28 -13.01
CA LEU A 542 9.81 5.67 -11.71
C LEU A 542 8.54 5.27 -10.95
N SER A 543 7.39 5.89 -11.27
CA SER A 543 6.11 5.58 -10.62
C SER A 543 5.54 4.21 -10.99
N ARG A 544 5.99 3.55 -12.08
CA ARG A 544 5.53 2.20 -12.46
C ARG A 544 6.67 1.30 -12.95
N GLY A 545 6.83 0.14 -12.32
CA GLY A 545 7.69 -0.95 -12.81
C GLY A 545 9.21 -0.76 -12.70
N TYR A 546 9.70 0.18 -11.89
CA TYR A 546 11.13 0.27 -11.56
C TYR A 546 11.34 -0.11 -10.09
N THR A 547 12.12 -1.16 -9.85
CA THR A 547 12.51 -1.57 -8.49
C THR A 547 13.77 -0.81 -8.09
N LEU A 548 13.72 -0.06 -7.00
CA LEU A 548 14.89 0.62 -6.41
C LEU A 548 15.42 -0.24 -5.27
N GLU A 549 16.50 -0.97 -5.54
CA GLU A 549 17.10 -1.85 -4.53
C GLU A 549 17.81 -1.02 -3.46
N GLY A 550 17.56 -1.36 -2.19
CA GLY A 550 18.17 -0.67 -1.06
C GLY A 550 17.73 0.78 -0.89
N LEU A 551 16.49 1.13 -1.30
CA LEU A 551 15.97 2.48 -1.12
C LEU A 551 15.88 2.87 0.36
N SER A 552 16.69 3.85 0.77
CA SER A 552 16.77 4.34 2.15
C SER A 552 16.35 5.81 2.30
N VAL A 553 16.47 6.63 1.25
CA VAL A 553 16.06 8.03 1.26
C VAL A 553 15.11 8.31 0.10
N SER A 554 14.01 9.01 0.35
CA SER A 554 13.08 9.48 -0.68
C SER A 554 12.79 10.96 -0.48
N TYR A 555 12.98 11.76 -1.52
CA TYR A 555 12.65 13.18 -1.55
C TYR A 555 11.54 13.41 -2.58
N PHE A 556 10.36 13.80 -2.10
CA PHE A 556 9.13 13.66 -2.87
C PHE A 556 8.27 14.93 -2.76
N LEU A 557 8.15 15.66 -3.89
CA LEU A 557 7.39 16.92 -3.96
C LEU A 557 6.14 16.84 -4.84
N ARG A 558 5.92 15.72 -5.53
CA ARG A 558 4.80 15.60 -6.46
C ARG A 558 3.49 15.30 -5.76
N ASN A 559 2.54 16.23 -5.82
CA ASN A 559 1.19 16.01 -5.32
C ASN A 559 0.33 15.21 -6.33
N THR A 560 -0.58 14.38 -5.81
CA THR A 560 -1.66 13.78 -6.58
C THR A 560 -2.78 13.39 -5.63
N VAL A 561 -4.02 13.63 -6.02
CA VAL A 561 -5.21 13.22 -5.25
C VAL A 561 -5.63 11.78 -5.53
N PHE A 562 -5.10 11.17 -6.60
CA PHE A 562 -5.55 9.85 -7.05
C PHE A 562 -4.87 8.72 -6.27
N TYR A 563 -5.69 7.91 -5.63
CA TYR A 563 -5.32 6.79 -4.76
C TYR A 563 -4.30 5.83 -5.41
N ASP A 564 -4.61 5.34 -6.62
CA ASP A 564 -3.77 4.38 -7.35
C ASP A 564 -2.40 4.98 -7.69
N THR A 565 -2.39 6.24 -8.13
CA THR A 565 -1.16 6.92 -8.53
C THR A 565 -0.26 7.13 -7.31
N LEU A 566 -0.84 7.57 -6.20
CA LEU A 566 -0.12 7.87 -4.98
C LEU A 566 0.48 6.60 -4.34
N MET A 567 -0.30 5.51 -4.27
CA MET A 567 0.18 4.22 -3.76
C MET A 567 1.24 3.57 -4.66
N GLN A 568 1.13 3.71 -5.99
CA GLN A 568 2.15 3.21 -6.92
C GLN A 568 3.46 4.02 -6.87
N MET A 569 3.39 5.30 -6.49
CA MET A 569 4.55 6.19 -6.34
C MET A 569 5.35 5.93 -5.06
N GLY A 570 4.72 5.38 -4.01
CA GLY A 570 5.37 5.06 -2.73
C GLY A 570 6.37 3.90 -2.83
N ARG A 571 7.58 4.16 -3.34
CA ARG A 571 8.65 3.15 -3.46
C ARG A 571 9.33 2.81 -2.14
N TRP A 572 9.08 3.62 -1.11
CA TRP A 572 9.60 3.41 0.23
C TRP A 572 8.90 2.28 0.99
N PHE A 573 7.80 1.72 0.46
CA PHE A 573 7.21 0.50 1.00
C PHE A 573 8.08 -0.74 0.71
N GLY A 574 7.82 -1.85 1.40
CA GLY A 574 8.51 -3.13 1.18
C GLY A 574 9.60 -3.43 2.21
N TYR A 575 10.14 -4.64 2.21
CA TYR A 575 11.08 -5.09 3.25
C TYR A 575 12.34 -4.21 3.35
N ARG A 576 12.80 -3.93 4.59
CA ARG A 576 13.96 -3.08 4.93
C ARG A 576 14.85 -3.75 5.99
N VAL A 577 15.18 -5.03 5.76
CA VAL A 577 15.89 -5.88 6.72
C VAL A 577 17.23 -5.25 7.12
N GLY A 578 17.39 -4.92 8.40
CA GLY A 578 18.62 -4.37 8.98
C GLY A 578 18.88 -2.89 8.69
N TYR A 579 17.97 -2.16 8.03
CA TYR A 579 18.14 -0.72 7.76
C TYR A 579 16.85 0.11 7.77
N GLU A 580 15.75 -0.45 8.27
CA GLU A 580 14.47 0.26 8.36
C GLU A 580 14.55 1.54 9.20
N ASP A 581 15.26 1.48 10.33
CA ASP A 581 15.41 2.55 11.32
C ASP A 581 16.08 3.82 10.77
N ILE A 582 16.90 3.67 9.72
CA ILE A 582 17.61 4.75 9.05
C ILE A 582 16.91 5.26 7.78
N CYS A 583 15.75 4.70 7.42
CA CYS A 583 14.97 5.16 6.28
C CYS A 583 14.33 6.54 6.54
N ARG A 584 14.39 7.45 5.57
CA ARG A 584 13.77 8.79 5.64
C ARG A 584 13.02 9.14 4.37
N VAL A 585 11.84 9.75 4.53
CA VAL A 585 11.00 10.26 3.44
C VAL A 585 10.73 11.74 3.67
N TYR A 586 11.29 12.58 2.81
CA TYR A 586 11.14 14.03 2.82
C TYR A 586 9.94 14.40 1.95
N MET A 587 8.94 15.06 2.53
CA MET A 587 7.73 15.48 1.82
C MET A 587 7.00 16.63 2.52
N PRO A 588 6.22 17.43 1.79
CA PRO A 588 5.42 18.51 2.37
C PRO A 588 4.33 18.00 3.33
N GLU A 589 3.96 18.82 4.32
CA GLU A 589 2.94 18.46 5.33
C GLU A 589 1.59 18.10 4.70
N SER A 590 1.15 18.87 3.70
CA SER A 590 -0.10 18.60 2.96
C SER A 590 -0.12 17.22 2.31
N MET A 591 1.06 16.75 1.89
CA MET A 591 1.21 15.44 1.27
C MET A 591 1.23 14.32 2.31
N ILE A 592 1.89 14.53 3.45
CA ILE A 592 1.83 13.59 4.59
C ILE A 592 0.37 13.35 4.96
N ASP A 593 -0.42 14.42 5.05
CA ASP A 593 -1.85 14.33 5.36
C ASP A 593 -2.64 13.60 4.27
N ASN A 594 -2.36 13.87 2.99
CA ASN A 594 -3.01 13.17 1.87
C ASN A 594 -2.69 11.67 1.88
N PHE A 595 -1.42 11.28 2.07
CA PHE A 595 -1.03 9.88 2.25
C PHE A 595 -1.73 9.27 3.46
N GLY A 596 -1.75 9.95 4.60
CA GLY A 596 -2.43 9.50 5.82
C GLY A 596 -3.91 9.19 5.56
N ARG A 597 -4.65 10.12 4.95
CA ARG A 597 -6.08 9.95 4.60
C ARG A 597 -6.31 8.77 3.69
N ILE A 598 -5.48 8.67 2.64
CA ILE A 598 -5.55 7.58 1.68
C ILE A 598 -5.35 6.27 2.45
N ILE A 599 -4.26 6.12 3.18
CA ILE A 599 -3.91 4.89 3.89
C ILE A 599 -5.00 4.50 4.90
N GLU A 600 -5.56 5.44 5.66
CA GLU A 600 -6.69 5.18 6.54
C GLU A 600 -7.88 4.57 5.79
N ALA A 601 -8.23 5.09 4.62
CA ALA A 601 -9.32 4.55 3.81
C ALA A 601 -9.04 3.13 3.27
N THR A 602 -7.79 2.77 2.96
CA THR A 602 -7.45 1.37 2.61
C THR A 602 -7.49 0.45 3.82
N GLU A 603 -6.96 0.89 4.96
CA GLU A 603 -7.04 0.10 6.21
C GLU A 603 -8.50 -0.14 6.60
N ASP A 604 -9.35 0.86 6.42
CA ASP A 604 -10.78 0.73 6.67
C ASP A 604 -11.46 -0.20 5.66
N LEU A 605 -11.06 -0.17 4.38
CA LEU A 605 -11.51 -1.13 3.38
C LEU A 605 -11.11 -2.57 3.74
N VAL A 606 -9.88 -2.79 4.22
CA VAL A 606 -9.39 -4.11 4.67
C VAL A 606 -10.18 -4.61 5.88
N LYS A 607 -10.55 -3.73 6.81
CA LYS A 607 -11.46 -4.11 7.91
C LYS A 607 -12.85 -4.47 7.40
N ASP A 608 -13.36 -3.77 6.39
CA ASP A 608 -14.66 -4.05 5.80
C ASP A 608 -14.64 -5.40 5.06
N PHE A 609 -13.53 -5.75 4.37
CA PHE A 609 -13.29 -7.09 3.83
C PHE A 609 -13.45 -8.18 4.89
N LYS A 610 -12.87 -7.97 6.08
CA LYS A 610 -12.96 -8.93 7.19
C LYS A 610 -14.39 -9.10 7.67
N LEU A 611 -15.10 -8.00 7.92
CA LEU A 611 -16.51 -8.04 8.36
C LEU A 611 -17.41 -8.74 7.33
N MET A 612 -17.16 -8.51 6.05
CA MET A 612 -17.95 -9.09 4.97
C MET A 612 -17.66 -10.57 4.75
N SER A 613 -16.39 -10.97 4.88
CA SER A 613 -15.98 -12.38 4.90
C SER A 613 -16.65 -13.14 6.06
N GLU A 614 -16.59 -12.61 7.28
CA GLU A 614 -17.22 -13.20 8.47
C GLU A 614 -18.75 -13.29 8.34
N ALA A 615 -19.37 -12.38 7.59
CA ALA A 615 -20.81 -12.34 7.34
C ALA A 615 -21.25 -13.09 6.07
N ASN A 616 -20.35 -13.84 5.41
CA ASN A 616 -20.60 -14.56 4.15
C ASN A 616 -21.20 -13.68 3.03
N LYS A 617 -20.82 -12.40 2.98
CA LYS A 617 -21.22 -11.50 1.90
C LYS A 617 -20.48 -11.81 0.61
N THR A 618 -21.03 -11.35 -0.51
CA THR A 618 -20.48 -11.59 -1.85
C THR A 618 -19.63 -10.42 -2.36
N PRO A 619 -18.81 -10.62 -3.41
CA PRO A 619 -18.13 -9.50 -4.09
C PRO A 619 -19.08 -8.42 -4.59
N ASN A 620 -20.30 -8.77 -5.00
CA ASN A 620 -21.32 -7.81 -5.43
C ASN A 620 -21.76 -6.90 -4.27
N ASP A 621 -22.04 -7.48 -3.12
CA ASP A 621 -22.37 -6.72 -1.90
C ASP A 621 -21.23 -5.77 -1.54
N PHE A 622 -19.99 -6.22 -1.69
CA PHE A 622 -18.80 -5.43 -1.38
C PHE A 622 -18.66 -4.25 -2.34
N GLY A 623 -18.79 -4.48 -3.65
CA GLY A 623 -18.76 -3.41 -4.65
C GLY A 623 -19.83 -2.35 -4.38
N LEU A 624 -21.04 -2.75 -3.95
CA LEU A 624 -22.11 -1.83 -3.58
C LEU A 624 -21.77 -1.02 -2.32
N ALA A 625 -21.28 -1.70 -1.28
CA ALA A 625 -20.92 -1.07 -0.01
C ALA A 625 -19.81 -0.03 -0.17
N VAL A 626 -18.81 -0.32 -1.01
CA VAL A 626 -17.72 0.63 -1.31
C VAL A 626 -18.19 1.81 -2.15
N LYS A 627 -19.09 1.61 -3.13
CA LYS A 627 -19.72 2.71 -3.90
C LYS A 627 -20.48 3.71 -3.02
N GLN A 628 -21.01 3.26 -1.89
CA GLN A 628 -21.78 4.08 -0.96
C GLN A 628 -20.93 4.70 0.15
N HIS A 629 -19.64 4.33 0.24
CA HIS A 629 -18.74 4.84 1.26
C HIS A 629 -18.48 6.35 1.03
N PRO A 630 -18.55 7.20 2.06
CA PRO A 630 -18.39 8.66 1.89
C PRO A 630 -17.07 9.07 1.22
N ASP A 631 -15.99 8.33 1.51
CA ASP A 631 -14.64 8.64 1.00
C ASP A 631 -14.36 8.01 -0.37
N SER A 632 -15.32 7.26 -0.94
CA SER A 632 -15.18 6.63 -2.27
C SER A 632 -15.15 7.63 -3.41
N VAL A 633 -15.67 8.84 -3.21
CA VAL A 633 -15.69 9.92 -4.22
C VAL A 633 -14.30 10.36 -4.62
N LEU A 634 -13.37 10.39 -3.66
CA LEU A 634 -11.96 10.72 -3.89
C LEU A 634 -11.22 9.64 -4.70
N GLN A 635 -11.85 8.46 -4.87
CA GLN A 635 -11.25 7.26 -5.44
C GLN A 635 -11.74 6.97 -6.87
N VAL A 636 -12.75 7.70 -7.37
CA VAL A 636 -13.35 7.42 -8.67
C VAL A 636 -12.44 7.95 -9.80
N THR A 637 -11.66 7.05 -10.39
CA THR A 637 -10.89 7.27 -11.63
C THR A 637 -11.78 7.29 -12.90
N ALA A 638 -13.11 7.26 -12.77
CA ALA A 638 -14.01 7.26 -13.92
C ALA A 638 -14.37 8.67 -14.40
N ARG A 639 -13.38 9.40 -14.93
CA ARG A 639 -13.53 10.69 -15.63
C ARG A 639 -14.54 10.67 -16.80
N ASN A 640 -14.96 9.50 -17.31
CA ASN A 640 -15.52 9.41 -18.67
C ASN A 640 -16.85 8.68 -18.86
N LYS A 641 -17.50 8.14 -17.82
CA LYS A 641 -18.81 7.45 -18.00
C LYS A 641 -20.04 8.37 -18.09
N GLN A 642 -19.88 9.70 -18.09
CA GLN A 642 -20.98 10.58 -17.68
C GLN A 642 -21.09 11.90 -18.45
N LYS A 643 -20.80 11.89 -19.76
CA LYS A 643 -20.88 13.12 -20.58
C LYS A 643 -22.30 13.63 -20.86
N ASN A 644 -23.36 12.83 -20.64
CA ASN A 644 -24.73 13.14 -21.10
C ASN A 644 -25.87 13.03 -20.06
N VAL A 645 -25.58 13.02 -18.75
CA VAL A 645 -26.62 13.00 -17.71
C VAL A 645 -26.92 14.45 -17.26
N GLN A 646 -28.18 14.84 -16.97
CA GLN A 646 -28.54 16.19 -16.47
C GLN A 646 -28.62 16.26 -14.93
N GLU A 647 -29.02 15.16 -14.28
CA GLU A 647 -29.10 15.01 -12.82
C GLU A 647 -28.57 13.63 -12.43
N PHE A 648 -27.73 13.54 -11.40
CA PHE A 648 -27.30 12.26 -10.83
C PHE A 648 -27.74 12.12 -9.38
N ILE A 649 -28.02 10.88 -8.97
CA ILE A 649 -28.30 10.56 -7.57
C ILE A 649 -27.01 10.04 -6.95
N PHE A 650 -26.51 10.75 -5.95
CA PHE A 650 -25.39 10.32 -5.13
C PHE A 650 -25.89 9.65 -3.87
N ASN A 651 -25.45 8.42 -3.62
CA ASN A 651 -25.86 7.62 -2.47
C ASN A 651 -24.72 7.58 -1.46
N MET A 652 -24.97 8.02 -0.23
CA MET A 652 -24.00 7.98 0.85
C MET A 652 -24.54 7.17 2.03
N LYS A 653 -23.75 6.21 2.50
CA LYS A 653 -24.02 5.47 3.74
C LYS A 653 -23.25 6.13 4.88
N LEU A 654 -23.97 6.63 5.88
CA LEU A 654 -23.38 7.25 7.06
C LEU A 654 -23.20 6.25 8.22
N ASP A 655 -23.94 5.15 8.24
CA ASP A 655 -23.85 4.12 9.29
C ASP A 655 -22.42 3.62 9.50
N GLY A 656 -22.02 3.50 10.77
CA GLY A 656 -20.66 3.09 11.15
C GLY A 656 -19.56 4.11 10.86
N GLN A 657 -19.90 5.29 10.35
CA GLN A 657 -18.96 6.36 10.05
C GLN A 657 -18.94 7.42 11.16
N ALA A 658 -17.86 8.21 11.19
CA ALA A 658 -17.85 9.48 11.92
C ALA A 658 -17.53 10.63 10.97
N LYS A 659 -18.18 11.77 11.19
CA LYS A 659 -17.98 13.01 10.44
C LYS A 659 -17.73 14.14 11.42
N GLU A 660 -16.71 14.95 11.15
CA GLU A 660 -16.24 16.00 12.07
C GLU A 660 -15.97 17.28 11.29
N THR A 661 -16.26 18.44 11.89
CA THR A 661 -15.93 19.75 11.33
C THR A 661 -14.43 20.02 11.48
N SER A 662 -13.63 19.36 10.64
CA SER A 662 -12.17 19.46 10.66
C SER A 662 -11.62 20.80 10.15
N TRP A 663 -12.42 21.49 9.32
CA TRP A 663 -12.16 22.85 8.83
C TRP A 663 -13.20 23.80 9.43
N LEU A 664 -12.73 24.87 10.05
CA LEU A 664 -13.55 25.87 10.71
C LEU A 664 -13.36 27.21 9.99
N SER A 665 -14.44 27.98 9.78
CA SER A 665 -14.35 29.29 9.13
C SER A 665 -13.42 30.22 9.90
N SER A 666 -12.54 30.95 9.21
CA SER A 666 -11.73 32.02 9.81
C SER A 666 -12.56 33.29 10.07
N SER A 667 -13.74 33.40 9.42
CA SER A 667 -14.65 34.54 9.55
C SER A 667 -15.09 34.75 10.99
N ILE A 668 -14.96 35.98 11.49
CA ILE A 668 -15.38 36.36 12.84
C ILE A 668 -16.89 36.18 13.01
N ASP A 669 -17.69 36.51 11.98
CA ASP A 669 -19.14 36.44 12.05
C ASP A 669 -19.64 34.99 12.11
N ASP A 670 -19.06 34.10 11.30
CA ASP A 670 -19.38 32.67 11.34
C ASP A 670 -19.02 32.05 12.69
N ARG A 671 -17.86 32.42 13.25
CA ARG A 671 -17.40 31.92 14.55
C ARG A 671 -18.33 32.35 15.69
N LYS A 672 -18.72 33.63 15.71
CA LYS A 672 -19.69 34.14 16.70
C LYS A 672 -21.05 33.47 16.56
N ASN A 673 -21.53 33.31 15.33
CA ASN A 673 -22.79 32.60 15.07
C ASN A 673 -22.72 31.16 15.59
N ASN A 674 -21.67 30.42 15.25
CA ASN A 674 -21.54 29.01 15.62
C ASN A 674 -21.44 28.83 17.14
N LEU A 675 -20.73 29.73 17.84
CA LEU A 675 -20.69 29.73 19.30
C LEU A 675 -22.09 29.92 19.89
N LEU A 676 -22.85 30.90 19.40
CA LEU A 676 -24.22 31.14 19.84
C LEU A 676 -25.14 29.94 19.55
N VAL A 677 -24.94 29.22 18.44
CA VAL A 677 -25.69 28.00 18.11
C VAL A 677 -25.41 26.87 19.11
N VAL A 678 -24.13 26.69 19.51
CA VAL A 678 -23.73 25.72 20.54
C VAL A 678 -24.31 26.09 21.92
N GLU A 679 -24.22 27.35 22.31
CA GLU A 679 -24.83 27.84 23.56
C GLU A 679 -26.34 27.64 23.58
N THR A 680 -27.00 27.87 22.45
CA THR A 680 -28.45 27.70 22.31
C THR A 680 -28.88 26.25 22.48
N ILE A 681 -28.22 25.29 21.82
CA ILE A 681 -28.57 23.87 21.94
C ILE A 681 -28.29 23.37 23.36
N VAL A 682 -27.15 23.73 23.96
CA VAL A 682 -26.79 23.30 25.33
C VAL A 682 -27.84 23.77 26.34
N LYS A 683 -28.28 25.03 26.25
CA LYS A 683 -29.36 25.56 27.10
C LYS A 683 -30.64 24.76 26.94
N LYS A 684 -31.07 24.52 25.69
CA LYS A 684 -32.28 23.74 25.38
C LYS A 684 -32.19 22.32 25.97
N LEU A 685 -31.00 21.71 25.94
CA LEU A 685 -30.78 20.38 26.51
C LEU A 685 -30.83 20.38 28.04
N GLN A 686 -30.23 21.37 28.70
CA GLN A 686 -30.32 21.52 30.16
C GLN A 686 -31.76 21.71 30.65
N ASP A 687 -32.56 22.51 29.94
CA ASP A 687 -33.93 22.82 30.34
C ASP A 687 -34.88 21.63 30.16
N ASN A 688 -34.61 20.73 29.20
CA ASN A 688 -35.57 19.71 28.77
C ASN A 688 -35.12 18.25 28.97
N TYR A 689 -33.84 17.99 29.26
CA TYR A 689 -33.28 16.63 29.35
C TYR A 689 -32.43 16.45 30.60
N GLN A 690 -32.35 15.22 31.11
CA GLN A 690 -31.44 14.90 32.21
C GLN A 690 -30.00 14.78 31.71
N VAL A 691 -29.08 15.42 32.43
CA VAL A 691 -27.64 15.35 32.17
C VAL A 691 -27.01 14.17 32.91
N GLU A 692 -26.25 13.35 32.19
CA GLU A 692 -25.36 12.32 32.71
C GLU A 692 -23.92 12.86 32.74
N TYR A 693 -23.27 12.85 33.90
CA TYR A 693 -21.87 13.24 34.04
C TYR A 693 -20.97 12.04 33.83
N VAL A 694 -20.10 12.11 32.82
CA VAL A 694 -19.17 11.04 32.46
C VAL A 694 -17.74 11.56 32.59
N GLY A 695 -17.18 11.43 33.80
CA GLY A 695 -15.96 12.14 34.15
C GLY A 695 -16.23 13.65 34.16
N ASN A 696 -15.45 14.41 33.38
CA ASN A 696 -15.66 15.86 33.22
C ASN A 696 -16.56 16.21 32.03
N ASN A 697 -17.05 15.22 31.30
CA ASN A 697 -17.89 15.41 30.12
C ASN A 697 -19.38 15.30 30.48
N LEU A 698 -20.24 15.91 29.68
CA LEU A 698 -21.69 15.86 29.84
C LEU A 698 -22.29 15.04 28.70
N LEU A 699 -23.31 14.25 29.01
CA LEU A 699 -24.06 13.43 28.05
C LEU A 699 -25.56 13.59 28.27
N TRP A 700 -26.30 13.88 27.20
CA TRP A 700 -27.76 13.84 27.16
C TRP A 700 -28.18 12.70 26.24
N ARG A 701 -29.07 11.84 26.73
CA ARG A 701 -29.55 10.66 25.98
C ARG A 701 -30.94 10.88 25.42
N SER A 702 -31.23 10.21 24.31
CA SER A 702 -32.57 10.17 23.71
C SER A 702 -33.14 11.56 23.38
N VAL A 703 -32.29 12.46 22.90
CA VAL A 703 -32.64 13.79 22.42
C VAL A 703 -33.49 13.70 21.16
N ASP A 704 -34.58 14.47 21.13
CA ASP A 704 -35.45 14.56 19.96
C ASP A 704 -34.72 15.15 18.76
N ARG A 705 -34.87 14.51 17.59
CA ARG A 705 -34.19 14.88 16.35
C ARG A 705 -34.45 16.32 15.90
N GLN A 706 -35.56 16.95 16.29
CA GLN A 706 -35.85 18.33 15.90
C GLN A 706 -34.82 19.31 16.47
N ASN A 707 -34.34 19.07 17.69
CA ASN A 707 -33.26 19.87 18.28
C ASN A 707 -31.96 19.72 17.48
N ILE A 708 -31.71 18.53 16.95
CA ILE A 708 -30.54 18.23 16.12
C ILE A 708 -30.68 18.90 14.74
N ILE A 709 -31.84 18.79 14.10
CA ILE A 709 -32.09 19.43 12.79
C ILE A 709 -31.96 20.95 12.89
N GLU A 710 -32.49 21.56 13.96
CA GLU A 710 -32.34 22.99 14.22
C GLU A 710 -30.88 23.40 14.42
N PHE A 711 -30.10 22.62 15.17
CA PHE A 711 -28.66 22.84 15.31
C PHE A 711 -27.94 22.76 13.96
N LEU A 712 -28.17 21.69 13.19
CA LEU A 712 -27.49 21.47 11.90
C LEU A 712 -27.80 22.57 10.89
N ASN A 713 -29.06 23.04 10.80
CA ASN A 713 -29.44 24.10 9.87
C ASN A 713 -28.80 25.47 10.21
N ASN A 714 -28.47 25.71 11.48
CA ASN A 714 -27.99 27.01 11.97
C ASN A 714 -26.46 27.08 12.10
N PHE A 715 -25.80 25.94 12.30
CA PHE A 715 -24.34 25.87 12.37
C PHE A 715 -23.71 26.06 10.98
N LYS A 716 -22.84 27.06 10.83
CA LYS A 716 -22.10 27.35 9.59
C LYS A 716 -20.89 26.43 9.47
N VAL A 717 -21.03 25.37 8.68
CA VAL A 717 -19.93 24.48 8.31
C VAL A 717 -19.15 25.11 7.16
N TYR A 718 -17.83 25.23 7.31
CA TYR A 718 -16.96 25.66 6.20
C TYR A 718 -16.83 24.53 5.18
N GLN A 719 -17.08 24.82 3.91
CA GLN A 719 -17.08 23.87 2.81
C GLN A 719 -16.46 24.52 1.57
N THR A 720 -15.52 23.83 0.93
CA THR A 720 -14.97 24.25 -0.37
C THR A 720 -15.63 23.52 -1.52
N ASP A 721 -16.08 22.29 -1.27
CA ASP A 721 -16.93 21.52 -2.16
C ASP A 721 -18.33 21.47 -1.55
N ALA A 722 -19.35 21.55 -2.38
CA ALA A 722 -20.70 21.67 -1.84
C ALA A 722 -21.30 20.32 -1.36
N LEU A 723 -20.58 19.19 -1.49
CA LEU A 723 -20.94 17.95 -0.80
C LEU A 723 -20.31 17.87 0.60
N GLY A 724 -19.44 18.82 0.98
CA GLY A 724 -18.72 18.84 2.25
C GLY A 724 -17.77 17.66 2.45
N ILE A 725 -17.37 16.98 1.37
CA ILE A 725 -16.49 15.81 1.42
C ILE A 725 -15.08 16.26 1.77
N SER A 726 -14.61 17.32 1.12
CA SER A 726 -13.27 17.89 1.33
C SER A 726 -13.07 18.28 2.77
N ALA A 727 -14.11 18.76 3.48
CA ALA A 727 -14.10 19.22 4.88
C ALA A 727 -14.41 18.11 5.91
N ARG A 728 -14.67 16.87 5.46
CA ARG A 728 -15.12 15.69 6.27
C ARG A 728 -16.48 15.87 6.96
N MET A 729 -17.25 16.88 6.57
CA MET A 729 -18.60 17.13 7.10
C MET A 729 -19.60 17.32 5.94
N PRO A 730 -20.16 16.22 5.42
CA PRO A 730 -21.15 16.26 4.34
C PRO A 730 -22.53 16.68 4.88
N ILE A 731 -22.65 17.95 5.29
CA ILE A 731 -23.77 18.45 6.11
C ILE A 731 -25.14 18.17 5.49
N ALA A 732 -25.29 18.26 4.17
CA ALA A 732 -26.55 17.98 3.49
C ALA A 732 -27.01 16.51 3.65
N PHE A 733 -26.07 15.56 3.63
CA PHE A 733 -26.37 14.15 3.88
C PHE A 733 -26.71 13.90 5.35
N VAL A 734 -25.98 14.56 6.26
CA VAL A 734 -26.24 14.50 7.71
C VAL A 734 -27.63 15.06 8.05
N GLU A 735 -27.99 16.21 7.50
CA GLU A 735 -29.32 16.79 7.67
C GLU A 735 -30.40 15.88 7.12
N LYS A 736 -30.20 15.34 5.91
CA LYS A 736 -31.17 14.41 5.31
C LYS A 736 -31.31 13.15 6.14
N TYR A 737 -30.22 12.61 6.68
CA TYR A 737 -30.24 11.49 7.62
C TYR A 737 -31.08 11.81 8.86
N ALA A 738 -30.86 12.97 9.49
CA ALA A 738 -31.62 13.40 10.65
C ALA A 738 -33.12 13.64 10.33
N LYS A 739 -33.45 14.15 9.14
CA LYS A 739 -34.82 14.44 8.70
C LYS A 739 -35.61 13.18 8.32
N THR A 740 -34.95 12.19 7.71
CA THR A 740 -35.61 11.00 7.14
C THR A 740 -35.72 9.85 8.12
N ARG A 741 -34.76 9.65 9.02
CA ARG A 741 -34.80 8.56 9.99
C ARG A 741 -35.59 8.95 11.25
N ASN A 742 -36.47 8.07 11.69
CA ASN A 742 -37.25 8.25 12.92
C ASN A 742 -36.50 7.74 14.14
N ILE A 743 -35.41 8.41 14.48
CA ILE A 743 -34.48 8.02 15.54
C ILE A 743 -34.23 9.18 16.52
N VAL A 744 -33.93 8.82 17.77
CA VAL A 744 -33.43 9.76 18.78
C VAL A 744 -31.90 9.82 18.74
N TRP A 745 -31.34 10.89 19.30
CA TRP A 745 -29.90 11.16 19.28
C TRP A 745 -29.35 11.24 20.70
N ASP A 746 -28.07 10.90 20.86
CA ASP A 746 -27.33 11.25 22.07
C ASP A 746 -26.49 12.50 21.77
N VAL A 747 -26.33 13.40 22.74
CA VAL A 747 -25.52 14.61 22.60
C VAL A 747 -24.49 14.63 23.72
N ALA A 748 -23.22 14.79 23.38
CA ALA A 748 -22.12 14.91 24.33
C ALA A 748 -21.44 16.28 24.22
N LEU A 749 -21.15 16.90 25.35
CA LEU A 749 -20.30 18.09 25.45
C LEU A 749 -19.00 17.70 26.17
N TYR A 750 -17.88 17.85 25.48
CA TYR A 750 -16.58 17.43 25.99
C TYR A 750 -15.85 18.55 26.74
N SER A 751 -15.13 18.15 27.78
CA SER A 751 -14.28 19.00 28.59
C SER A 751 -12.83 18.52 28.47
N GLY A 752 -11.92 19.46 28.23
CA GLY A 752 -10.51 19.23 28.00
C GLY A 752 -9.62 19.59 29.18
N LYS A 753 -8.45 20.14 28.86
CA LYS A 753 -7.41 20.54 29.81
C LYS A 753 -6.99 22.01 29.67
N GLY A 754 -7.63 22.74 28.78
CA GLY A 754 -7.37 24.15 28.52
C GLY A 754 -8.03 25.05 29.56
N GLU A 755 -8.17 26.32 29.19
CA GLU A 755 -8.80 27.35 30.03
C GLU A 755 -10.25 26.98 30.41
N SER A 756 -10.67 27.45 31.59
CA SER A 756 -12.05 27.30 32.04
C SER A 756 -12.99 28.14 31.17
N TYR A 757 -14.11 27.55 30.76
CA TYR A 757 -15.18 28.19 30.01
C TYR A 757 -16.52 27.92 30.69
N ILE A 758 -17.38 28.94 30.74
CA ILE A 758 -18.71 28.84 31.33
C ILE A 758 -19.75 28.96 30.22
N ILE A 759 -20.58 27.93 30.07
CA ILE A 759 -21.69 27.87 29.11
C ILE A 759 -22.98 27.61 29.87
N ASN A 760 -23.89 28.60 29.92
CA ASN A 760 -25.20 28.49 30.59
C ASN A 760 -25.12 27.81 31.97
N ASP A 761 -24.28 28.36 32.87
CA ASP A 761 -24.03 27.87 34.23
C ASP A 761 -23.28 26.52 34.35
N ILE A 762 -22.88 25.89 33.24
CA ILE A 762 -21.96 24.75 33.24
C ILE A 762 -20.52 25.26 33.13
N THR A 763 -19.67 24.84 34.04
CA THR A 763 -18.22 25.09 33.97
C THR A 763 -17.52 23.87 33.37
N LEU A 764 -16.75 24.07 32.30
CA LEU A 764 -15.92 23.05 31.67
C LEU A 764 -14.56 23.65 31.24
N ASN A 765 -13.62 22.80 30.87
CA ASN A 765 -12.34 23.23 30.35
C ASN A 765 -12.33 23.10 28.82
N LYS A 766 -11.78 24.07 28.11
CA LYS A 766 -11.62 23.99 26.67
C LYS A 766 -10.73 22.81 26.28
N GLU A 767 -10.96 22.26 25.10
CA GLU A 767 -10.14 21.22 24.50
C GLU A 767 -8.99 21.82 23.71
N VAL A 768 -7.76 21.61 24.19
CA VAL A 768 -6.57 22.08 23.50
C VAL A 768 -6.36 21.28 22.20
N ARG A 769 -6.25 21.98 21.07
CA ARG A 769 -5.93 21.40 19.76
C ARG A 769 -4.91 22.27 19.05
N GLN A 770 -4.02 21.62 18.29
CA GLN A 770 -3.21 22.33 17.31
C GLN A 770 -4.04 22.59 16.06
N ALA A 771 -3.90 23.78 15.48
CA ALA A 771 -4.59 24.18 14.28
C ALA A 771 -3.67 25.03 13.39
N THR A 772 -4.04 25.21 12.14
CA THR A 772 -3.28 26.05 11.20
C THR A 772 -4.23 26.86 10.35
N LEU A 773 -4.01 28.17 10.27
CA LEU A 773 -4.74 29.04 9.36
C LEU A 773 -4.27 28.77 7.92
N LYS A 774 -5.22 28.43 7.03
CA LYS A 774 -4.97 28.16 5.62
C LYS A 774 -5.58 29.25 4.76
N ASN A 775 -4.75 29.88 3.91
CA ASN A 775 -5.13 30.88 2.92
C ASN A 775 -5.95 32.06 3.49
N ASN A 776 -5.83 32.36 4.79
CA ASN A 776 -6.68 33.29 5.54
C ASN A 776 -8.19 32.99 5.48
N ASP A 777 -8.58 31.81 5.04
CA ASP A 777 -9.98 31.48 4.74
C ASP A 777 -10.57 30.50 5.76
N TYR A 778 -9.78 29.50 6.18
CA TYR A 778 -10.21 28.53 7.19
C TYR A 778 -9.09 28.11 8.13
N ILE A 779 -9.50 27.64 9.30
CA ILE A 779 -8.67 27.07 10.34
C ILE A 779 -8.80 25.55 10.25
N GLU A 780 -7.70 24.88 9.92
CA GLU A 780 -7.63 23.42 9.86
C GLU A 780 -7.13 22.86 11.19
N ILE A 781 -7.91 21.98 11.82
CA ILE A 781 -7.46 21.25 13.01
C ILE A 781 -6.42 20.20 12.60
N LYS A 782 -5.31 20.09 13.34
CA LYS A 782 -4.22 19.15 13.07
C LYS A 782 -4.73 17.72 12.91
N ASN A 783 -4.19 17.01 11.92
CA ASN A 783 -4.64 15.66 11.50
C ASN A 783 -6.14 15.59 11.14
N ARG A 784 -6.80 16.73 10.96
CA ARG A 784 -8.23 16.85 10.63
C ARG A 784 -9.15 16.08 11.55
N GLN A 785 -8.81 16.08 12.84
CA GLN A 785 -9.48 15.31 13.87
C GLN A 785 -9.81 16.22 15.05
N VAL A 786 -11.11 16.43 15.28
CA VAL A 786 -11.61 17.22 16.39
C VAL A 786 -11.65 16.35 17.65
N SER A 787 -12.19 15.13 17.54
CA SER A 787 -12.41 14.28 18.71
C SER A 787 -11.22 13.38 19.04
N THR A 788 -10.96 13.14 20.31
CA THR A 788 -9.90 12.20 20.77
C THR A 788 -10.28 10.74 20.49
N GLY A 789 -9.28 9.84 20.53
CA GLY A 789 -9.44 8.45 20.10
C GLY A 789 -10.59 7.67 20.77
N ASN A 790 -10.95 8.02 22.01
CA ASN A 790 -11.97 7.35 22.81
C ASN A 790 -13.27 8.15 23.00
N SER A 791 -13.44 9.29 22.33
CA SER A 791 -14.60 10.18 22.55
C SER A 791 -15.93 9.44 22.41
N GLU A 792 -16.11 8.72 21.31
CA GLU A 792 -17.33 8.00 20.94
C GLU A 792 -17.79 6.98 21.99
N SER A 793 -16.86 6.48 22.81
CA SER A 793 -17.15 5.51 23.86
C SER A 793 -18.07 6.08 24.96
N ILE A 794 -18.21 7.40 25.07
CA ILE A 794 -19.11 8.07 26.02
C ILE A 794 -20.57 7.61 25.86
N ALA A 795 -20.98 7.27 24.63
CA ALA A 795 -22.34 6.80 24.36
C ALA A 795 -22.60 5.38 24.86
N LEU A 796 -21.56 4.57 25.10
CA LEU A 796 -21.67 3.21 25.64
C LEU A 796 -21.90 3.24 27.15
N ASP A 797 -22.54 2.18 27.67
CA ASP A 797 -22.64 1.97 29.11
C ASP A 797 -21.26 1.66 29.73
N SER A 798 -21.15 1.85 31.04
CA SER A 798 -19.87 1.77 31.76
C SER A 798 -19.20 0.39 31.70
N ILE A 799 -19.98 -0.70 31.56
CA ILE A 799 -19.47 -2.07 31.50
C ILE A 799 -18.92 -2.32 30.10
N THR A 800 -19.73 -2.04 29.06
CA THR A 800 -19.35 -2.21 27.67
C THR A 800 -18.14 -1.34 27.30
N ARG A 801 -18.08 -0.10 27.81
CA ARG A 801 -16.94 0.81 27.61
C ARG A 801 -15.63 0.24 28.14
N LYS A 802 -15.63 -0.41 29.32
CA LYS A 802 -14.42 -1.03 29.89
C LYS A 802 -13.91 -2.20 29.04
N ASN A 803 -14.81 -2.90 28.36
CA ASN A 803 -14.49 -4.11 27.60
C ASN A 803 -14.02 -3.82 26.16
N LEU A 804 -14.54 -2.78 25.49
CA LEU A 804 -14.35 -2.57 24.04
C LEU A 804 -13.14 -1.68 23.65
N GLY A 805 -12.35 -1.20 24.61
CA GLY A 805 -11.15 -0.40 24.34
C GLY A 805 -11.44 0.90 23.56
N SER A 806 -10.48 1.36 22.74
CA SER A 806 -10.54 2.62 21.97
C SER A 806 -10.82 2.42 20.48
N ASN A 807 -11.27 1.23 20.05
CA ASN A 807 -11.51 0.95 18.64
C ASN A 807 -12.83 1.59 18.17
N ARG A 808 -12.73 2.70 17.44
CA ARG A 808 -13.87 3.50 16.96
C ARG A 808 -14.89 2.72 16.13
N LYS A 809 -14.45 1.85 15.20
CA LYS A 809 -15.39 1.04 14.40
C LYS A 809 -16.20 0.09 15.28
N VAL A 810 -15.54 -0.56 16.26
CA VAL A 810 -16.21 -1.44 17.23
C VAL A 810 -17.17 -0.66 18.11
N ILE A 811 -16.79 0.54 18.56
CA ILE A 811 -17.67 1.41 19.33
C ILE A 811 -18.94 1.76 18.54
N ARG A 812 -18.81 2.21 17.29
CA ARG A 812 -19.96 2.59 16.44
C ARG A 812 -20.92 1.43 16.17
N LYS A 813 -20.40 0.21 16.06
CA LYS A 813 -21.23 -1.00 15.99
C LYS A 813 -22.11 -1.22 17.23
N ASN A 814 -21.67 -0.73 18.39
CA ASN A 814 -22.32 -0.97 19.69
C ASN A 814 -23.11 0.23 20.25
N ILE A 815 -22.90 1.45 19.73
CA ILE A 815 -23.76 2.59 20.09
C ILE A 815 -25.14 2.41 19.45
N LYS A 816 -26.19 2.77 20.19
CA LYS A 816 -27.59 2.58 19.75
C LYS A 816 -28.12 3.79 18.98
N ASN A 817 -27.75 4.99 19.43
CA ASN A 817 -28.20 6.26 18.86
C ASN A 817 -27.02 6.95 18.17
N PRO A 818 -27.25 7.76 17.12
CA PRO A 818 -26.23 8.68 16.64
C PRO A 818 -25.82 9.65 17.74
N LEU A 819 -24.52 9.88 17.85
CA LEU A 819 -23.93 10.74 18.88
C LEU A 819 -23.45 12.05 18.25
N LEU A 820 -24.11 13.16 18.60
CA LEU A 820 -23.60 14.51 18.33
C LEU A 820 -22.57 14.88 19.41
N GLN A 821 -21.34 15.14 18.99
CA GLN A 821 -20.20 15.50 19.82
C GLN A 821 -19.96 17.00 19.68
N LEU A 822 -20.07 17.76 20.77
CA LEU A 822 -19.85 19.20 20.80
C LEU A 822 -18.50 19.49 21.47
N HIS A 823 -17.73 20.37 20.83
CA HIS A 823 -16.37 20.70 21.24
C HIS A 823 -16.19 22.21 21.34
N ILE A 824 -15.63 22.66 22.46
CA ILE A 824 -15.16 24.04 22.64
C ILE A 824 -13.63 23.96 22.70
N LEU A 825 -12.99 24.54 21.69
CA LEU A 825 -11.58 24.35 21.42
C LEU A 825 -10.77 25.58 21.84
N GLU A 826 -9.59 25.31 22.37
CA GLU A 826 -8.51 26.28 22.54
C GLU A 826 -7.39 25.89 21.56
N THR A 827 -6.99 26.82 20.69
CA THR A 827 -6.01 26.54 19.64
C THR A 827 -4.89 27.56 19.65
N ASN A 828 -3.80 27.25 18.95
CA ASN A 828 -2.71 28.22 18.73
C ASN A 828 -3.11 29.41 17.85
N GLU A 829 -4.22 29.32 17.11
CA GLU A 829 -4.72 30.40 16.23
C GLU A 829 -5.81 31.24 16.92
N ASP A 830 -6.60 30.66 17.81
CA ASP A 830 -7.71 31.32 18.50
C ASP A 830 -8.00 30.68 19.87
N SER A 831 -8.37 31.52 20.84
CA SER A 831 -8.64 31.11 22.22
C SER A 831 -9.99 30.40 22.41
N THR A 832 -10.96 30.60 21.52
CA THR A 832 -12.29 29.96 21.61
C THR A 832 -12.89 29.70 20.23
N LEU A 833 -12.78 28.44 19.79
CA LEU A 833 -13.49 27.95 18.59
C LEU A 833 -14.51 26.89 19.00
N VAL A 834 -15.53 26.69 18.16
CA VAL A 834 -16.46 25.57 18.33
C VAL A 834 -16.43 24.65 17.12
N ALA A 835 -16.52 23.37 17.39
CA ALA A 835 -16.55 22.31 16.40
C ALA A 835 -17.55 21.24 16.83
N PHE A 836 -18.03 20.45 15.88
CA PHE A 836 -18.83 19.27 16.21
C PHE A 836 -18.42 18.05 15.40
N GLY A 837 -18.64 16.89 16.01
CA GLY A 837 -18.54 15.58 15.39
C GLY A 837 -19.87 14.85 15.46
N ILE A 838 -20.09 13.89 14.56
CA ILE A 838 -21.20 12.96 14.61
C ILE A 838 -20.67 11.56 14.42
N SER A 839 -21.00 10.67 15.36
CA SER A 839 -20.81 9.23 15.20
C SER A 839 -22.14 8.58 14.86
N PHE A 840 -22.19 7.87 13.73
CA PHE A 840 -23.37 7.15 13.30
C PHE A 840 -23.27 5.68 13.77
N PRO A 841 -24.37 5.11 14.30
CA PRO A 841 -24.40 3.73 14.74
C PRO A 841 -24.26 2.76 13.55
N GLY A 842 -23.84 1.53 13.85
CA GLY A 842 -23.79 0.44 12.87
C GLY A 842 -22.41 0.21 12.25
N ASP A 843 -22.41 -0.51 11.13
CA ASP A 843 -21.23 -0.87 10.36
C ASP A 843 -21.55 -1.01 8.86
N ILE A 844 -20.60 -1.52 8.08
CA ILE A 844 -20.76 -1.72 6.64
C ILE A 844 -21.95 -2.65 6.29
N LEU A 845 -22.35 -3.53 7.22
CA LEU A 845 -23.42 -4.51 7.05
C LEU A 845 -24.80 -3.98 7.45
N SER A 846 -24.92 -2.77 8.02
CA SER A 846 -26.22 -2.20 8.41
C SER A 846 -27.21 -2.19 7.24
N ASN A 847 -28.44 -2.63 7.46
CA ASN A 847 -29.48 -2.73 6.43
C ASN A 847 -30.24 -1.40 6.19
N ASP A 848 -29.92 -0.33 6.91
CA ASP A 848 -30.67 0.93 6.80
C ASP A 848 -30.42 1.63 5.46
N GLU A 849 -31.43 2.37 4.99
CA GLU A 849 -31.40 3.04 3.69
C GLU A 849 -30.25 4.06 3.57
N THR A 850 -29.60 4.04 2.40
CA THR A 850 -28.61 5.03 1.99
C THR A 850 -29.25 6.40 1.82
N ILE A 851 -28.51 7.45 2.14
CA ILE A 851 -28.97 8.81 1.93
C ILE A 851 -28.68 9.21 0.48
N ASN A 852 -29.75 9.39 -0.28
CA ASN A 852 -29.67 9.68 -1.72
C ASN A 852 -29.81 11.19 -1.95
N MET A 853 -28.91 11.83 -2.68
CA MET A 853 -29.01 13.26 -3.04
C MET A 853 -28.95 13.44 -4.54
N LYS A 854 -29.88 14.24 -5.09
CA LYS A 854 -29.80 14.68 -6.48
C LYS A 854 -28.80 15.82 -6.60
N ILE A 855 -27.89 15.70 -7.55
CA ILE A 855 -26.85 16.69 -7.80
C ILE A 855 -26.78 16.94 -9.31
N ASN A 856 -26.48 18.19 -9.71
CA ASN A 856 -26.38 18.59 -11.11
C ASN A 856 -25.01 18.19 -11.72
N THR A 857 -25.00 17.80 -12.99
CA THR A 857 -23.79 17.38 -13.71
C THR A 857 -22.71 18.46 -13.85
N VAL A 858 -23.09 19.74 -13.97
CA VAL A 858 -22.10 20.86 -13.97
C VAL A 858 -21.36 20.91 -12.65
N TYR A 859 -22.08 20.63 -11.57
CA TYR A 859 -21.55 20.62 -10.23
C TYR A 859 -20.67 19.40 -9.95
N TYR A 860 -21.02 18.21 -10.47
CA TYR A 860 -20.14 17.04 -10.38
C TYR A 860 -18.81 17.29 -11.08
N LYS A 861 -18.86 17.93 -12.25
CA LYS A 861 -17.67 18.34 -12.99
C LYS A 861 -16.85 19.36 -12.20
N SER A 862 -17.48 20.35 -11.57
CA SER A 862 -16.80 21.27 -10.63
C SER A 862 -16.15 20.51 -9.47
N LEU A 863 -16.82 19.54 -8.86
CA LEU A 863 -16.28 18.76 -7.75
C LEU A 863 -15.06 17.92 -8.18
N LEU A 864 -15.10 17.36 -9.39
CA LEU A 864 -13.96 16.68 -10.00
C LEU A 864 -12.85 17.65 -10.39
N GLU A 865 -13.19 18.84 -10.90
CA GLU A 865 -12.25 19.91 -11.24
C GLU A 865 -11.59 20.48 -9.97
N ASP A 866 -12.29 20.63 -8.85
CA ASP A 866 -11.76 21.11 -7.56
C ASP A 866 -10.85 20.05 -6.90
N LEU A 867 -11.21 18.76 -7.04
CA LEU A 867 -10.31 17.66 -6.70
C LEU A 867 -9.09 17.62 -7.62
N GLU A 868 -9.23 18.03 -8.89
CA GLU A 868 -8.13 18.17 -9.83
C GLU A 868 -7.30 19.44 -9.58
N VAL A 869 -7.89 20.53 -9.08
CA VAL A 869 -7.20 21.76 -8.67
C VAL A 869 -6.31 21.44 -7.48
N LEU A 870 -6.72 20.57 -6.55
CA LEU A 870 -5.81 20.00 -5.52
C LEU A 870 -4.73 19.05 -6.07
N SER A 871 -4.75 18.74 -7.37
CA SER A 871 -3.80 17.84 -8.07
C SER A 871 -2.95 18.55 -9.12
N ASP A 872 -3.39 19.71 -9.59
CA ASP A 872 -2.65 20.63 -10.44
C ASP A 872 -2.13 21.84 -9.66
N ASP A 873 -2.57 22.11 -8.42
CA ASP A 873 -1.98 23.10 -7.48
C ASP A 873 -0.66 22.68 -6.86
#